data_AF-A0A9D2JFG5-F1
#
_entry.id   AF-A0A9D2JFG5-F1
#
_cell.length_a   1.000
_cell.length_b   1.000
_cell.length_c   1.000
_cell.angle_alpha   90.00
_cell.angle_beta   90.00
_cell.angle_gamma   90.00
#
_symmetry.space_group_name_H-M   'P 1'
#
loop_
_entity.id
_entity.type
_entity.pdbx_description
1 polymer ?
#
loop_
_entity_poly.entity_id
_entity_poly.type
_entity_poly.pdbx_seq_one_letter_code
_entity_poly.pdbx_strand_id
1 'polypeptide(L)'
;MSYTMLRHALPPRGGPQNGLEQAAVRFLREDCEGLRFDLTKATTWEDASDREGTSLGPRQIPFNQEKDIDRLCLENAVVRFLHSGRKEDAFDVYFCYLEMFVGDYEKTRRMIELLSEFEANGSGLLMKHRDHYAHSVYVFVLGLALYGSNERYRQAYRDQYGIADPHQAACHYLQFWGMAALFHDIGYPFELPFEQVASYFEVEGDQRQKRPFVAYQALQTFTAISAPVQASLKDLLGGREFATVDQLFACLLAQKLGTTYGFTQQQMEEWLAQKPTHPEKFNHFMDHAYFSAAVLFHKMFDEMGCPLRGEHLDALTAILMHNSLYKFCIAHYKDAGNQPLRCELHPLAYMLMLCDELQCWDRTAYGRNSKKELHPMGCSLDFSANSIRAVYLFDEKEIGKINAFKDAYIAWLENPVGKAPALKAFSGMFIRQKGICEFQRDIQRIVDLSQIPLVVETGLTTNRYGEHRAYLSDSNFINLYHFAIVLNGRWNNTAWKNAKNAGREEAFLRDPAVLQQFSDSFKALSLEYKLSNINQAKAFARYMNEIGCFYTDKPVDFPMVEHFTRQELQTIGLLEHQRWLQEHYDMGWVYGTPARQDRERLRQHKDMIPSFPEDGFVVTAQEARDNYNRLDKAEQDKDTDPMECMLAMLRMFDGLRIYRLR
;
A
#
# COMPACT_ATOMS: atom_id res chain seq x y z
N MET A 1 -23.21 15.85 -3.92
CA MET A 1 -22.33 15.09 -3.00
C MET A 1 -21.81 13.91 -3.78
N SER A 2 -20.50 13.65 -3.77
CA SER A 2 -19.88 12.61 -4.61
C SER A 2 -19.99 11.18 -4.04
N TYR A 3 -20.45 11.06 -2.79
CA TYR A 3 -20.96 9.82 -2.19
C TYR A 3 -22.48 9.91 -2.16
N THR A 4 -23.14 9.20 -3.07
CA THR A 4 -24.58 9.35 -3.34
C THR A 4 -25.46 8.77 -2.25
N MET A 5 -24.91 7.86 -1.44
CA MET A 5 -25.63 7.16 -0.36
C MET A 5 -25.31 7.71 1.04
N LEU A 6 -24.51 8.77 1.16
CA LEU A 6 -24.18 9.41 2.44
C LEU A 6 -24.85 10.79 2.56
N ARG A 7 -25.47 11.05 3.73
CA ARG A 7 -26.23 12.29 3.99
C ARG A 7 -25.41 13.44 4.55
N HIS A 8 -24.43 13.12 5.38
CA HIS A 8 -23.68 14.12 6.15
C HIS A 8 -22.45 14.57 5.38
N ALA A 9 -22.05 15.82 5.61
CA ALA A 9 -20.83 16.35 5.04
C ALA A 9 -19.63 15.52 5.50
N LEU A 10 -18.67 15.35 4.58
CA LEU A 10 -17.41 14.68 4.87
C LEU A 10 -16.30 15.72 5.04
N PRO A 11 -15.21 15.37 5.76
CA PRO A 11 -14.08 16.26 5.90
C PRO A 11 -13.59 16.79 4.54
N PRO A 12 -13.36 18.11 4.42
CA PRO A 12 -12.63 18.64 3.29
C PRO A 12 -11.21 18.06 3.33
N ARG A 13 -10.71 17.62 2.18
CA ARG A 13 -9.32 17.19 2.06
C ARG A 13 -8.46 18.39 1.69
N GLY A 14 -7.30 18.49 2.33
CA GLY A 14 -6.40 19.62 2.20
C GLY A 14 -5.46 19.51 1.01
N GLY A 15 -4.38 20.28 1.07
CA GLY A 15 -3.26 20.17 0.14
C GLY A 15 -3.23 21.22 -0.98
N PRO A 16 -2.10 21.32 -1.71
CA PRO A 16 -1.97 22.21 -2.85
C PRO A 16 -2.97 21.87 -3.95
N GLN A 17 -3.47 22.89 -4.64
CA GLN A 17 -4.31 22.68 -5.81
C GLN A 17 -3.56 21.85 -6.87
N ASN A 18 -4.17 20.77 -7.37
CA ASN A 18 -3.52 19.80 -8.29
C ASN A 18 -2.34 19.01 -7.68
N GLY A 19 -2.20 19.01 -6.34
CA GLY A 19 -1.22 18.20 -5.63
C GLY A 19 -1.59 16.71 -5.59
N LEU A 20 -0.65 15.86 -5.15
CA LEU A 20 -0.83 14.40 -5.07
C LEU A 20 -2.05 13.97 -4.25
N GLU A 21 -2.17 14.47 -3.01
CA GLU A 21 -3.30 14.14 -2.14
C GLU A 21 -4.62 14.57 -2.77
N GLN A 22 -4.72 15.83 -3.20
CA GLN A 22 -5.97 16.36 -3.75
C GLN A 22 -6.38 15.65 -5.05
N ALA A 23 -5.43 15.37 -5.95
CA ALA A 23 -5.72 14.68 -7.20
C ALA A 23 -6.16 13.22 -6.96
N ALA A 24 -5.48 12.49 -6.07
CA ALA A 24 -5.85 11.11 -5.73
C ALA A 24 -7.19 11.03 -4.98
N VAL A 25 -7.44 11.94 -4.03
CA VAL A 25 -8.72 12.05 -3.34
C VAL A 25 -9.83 12.37 -4.35
N ARG A 26 -9.63 13.36 -5.24
CA ARG A 26 -10.62 13.71 -6.26
C ARG A 26 -10.95 12.51 -7.12
N PHE A 27 -9.95 11.73 -7.55
CA PHE A 27 -10.18 10.50 -8.30
C PHE A 27 -11.05 9.50 -7.53
N LEU A 28 -10.76 9.24 -6.26
CA LEU A 28 -11.54 8.30 -5.44
C LEU A 28 -12.95 8.83 -5.14
N ARG A 29 -13.07 10.12 -4.82
CA ARG A 29 -14.29 10.77 -4.36
C ARG A 29 -15.25 11.08 -5.49
N GLU A 30 -14.76 11.59 -6.61
CA GLU A 30 -15.57 12.10 -7.72
C GLU A 30 -15.51 11.17 -8.93
N ASP A 31 -14.32 10.82 -9.41
CA ASP A 31 -14.21 10.04 -10.65
C ASP A 31 -14.71 8.59 -10.44
N CYS A 32 -14.47 8.00 -9.27
CA CYS A 32 -14.94 6.65 -8.90
C CYS A 32 -16.37 6.59 -8.31
N GLU A 33 -17.22 7.58 -8.58
CA GLU A 33 -18.64 7.50 -8.22
C GLU A 33 -19.29 6.25 -8.84
N GLY A 34 -20.13 5.56 -8.07
CA GLY A 34 -20.79 4.32 -8.51
C GLY A 34 -19.91 3.06 -8.45
N LEU A 35 -18.72 3.12 -7.82
CA LEU A 35 -17.83 1.96 -7.68
C LEU A 35 -18.54 0.75 -7.03
N ARG A 36 -18.67 -0.34 -7.80
CA ARG A 36 -19.33 -1.59 -7.41
C ARG A 36 -20.83 -1.44 -7.06
N PHE A 37 -21.47 -0.34 -7.50
CA PHE A 37 -22.90 -0.14 -7.32
C PHE A 37 -23.70 -1.17 -8.14
N ASP A 38 -24.79 -1.64 -7.55
CA ASP A 38 -25.78 -2.44 -8.25
C ASP A 38 -27.00 -1.57 -8.56
N LEU A 39 -27.22 -1.31 -9.85
CA LEU A 39 -28.33 -0.50 -10.35
C LEU A 39 -29.70 -1.14 -10.11
N THR A 40 -29.76 -2.42 -9.77
CA THR A 40 -31.01 -3.11 -9.42
C THR A 40 -31.40 -2.94 -7.95
N LYS A 41 -30.53 -2.34 -7.13
CA LYS A 41 -30.73 -2.08 -5.70
C LYS A 41 -31.01 -0.59 -5.44
N ALA A 42 -31.07 -0.17 -4.17
CA ALA A 42 -31.36 1.21 -3.82
C ALA A 42 -30.25 2.17 -4.32
N THR A 43 -30.57 3.04 -5.26
CA THR A 43 -29.62 3.99 -5.89
C THR A 43 -29.59 5.34 -5.21
N THR A 44 -30.60 5.66 -4.40
CA THR A 44 -30.66 6.87 -3.58
C THR A 44 -30.83 6.50 -2.13
N TRP A 45 -30.45 7.44 -1.28
CA TRP A 45 -30.68 7.31 0.13
C TRP A 45 -32.18 7.12 0.47
N GLU A 46 -33.07 7.87 -0.19
CA GLU A 46 -34.52 7.87 0.08
C GLU A 46 -35.14 6.48 -0.14
N ASP A 47 -34.57 5.73 -1.10
CA ASP A 47 -35.01 4.40 -1.49
C ASP A 47 -34.24 3.27 -0.78
N ALA A 48 -33.28 3.61 0.09
CA ALA A 48 -32.41 2.70 0.82
C ALA A 48 -33.19 1.86 1.86
N SER A 49 -33.76 0.76 1.36
CA SER A 49 -34.53 -0.22 2.12
C SER A 49 -33.91 -1.63 2.06
N ASP A 50 -32.95 -1.83 1.15
CA ASP A 50 -32.22 -3.08 1.05
C ASP A 50 -31.30 -3.27 2.27
N ARG A 51 -31.07 -4.53 2.60
CA ARG A 51 -30.53 -4.97 3.90
C ARG A 51 -29.44 -6.02 3.72
N GLU A 52 -28.87 -6.05 2.52
CA GLU A 52 -27.90 -7.04 2.06
C GLU A 52 -26.44 -6.65 2.36
N GLY A 53 -26.19 -5.43 2.87
CA GLY A 53 -24.85 -5.02 3.31
C GLY A 53 -24.38 -5.78 4.55
N THR A 54 -23.06 -5.89 4.68
CA THR A 54 -22.33 -6.55 5.74
C THR A 54 -21.80 -5.51 6.72
N SER A 55 -22.44 -5.34 7.87
CA SER A 55 -21.92 -4.39 8.86
C SER A 55 -22.24 -4.80 10.27
N LEU A 56 -23.48 -5.18 10.57
CA LEU A 56 -23.85 -5.67 11.90
C LEU A 56 -25.05 -6.64 11.80
N GLY A 57 -24.83 -7.77 11.13
CA GLY A 57 -25.85 -8.81 10.93
C GLY A 57 -26.89 -8.46 9.86
N PRO A 58 -27.76 -9.42 9.49
CA PRO A 58 -28.80 -9.18 8.49
C PRO A 58 -29.62 -7.98 8.94
N ARG A 59 -29.81 -6.99 8.05
CA ARG A 59 -30.65 -5.79 8.25
C ARG A 59 -30.00 -4.49 8.78
N GLN A 60 -28.72 -4.19 8.54
CA GLN A 60 -28.09 -2.99 9.15
C GLN A 60 -27.48 -1.94 8.22
N ILE A 61 -26.72 -2.26 7.16
CA ILE A 61 -26.31 -1.27 6.15
C ILE A 61 -26.91 -1.63 4.78
N PRO A 62 -27.54 -0.67 4.07
CA PRO A 62 -27.91 -0.83 2.66
C PRO A 62 -26.70 -1.12 1.78
N PHE A 63 -26.82 -2.05 0.84
CA PHE A 63 -25.72 -2.56 0.02
C PHE A 63 -24.97 -1.45 -0.74
N ASN A 64 -25.69 -0.54 -1.41
CA ASN A 64 -25.03 0.55 -2.14
C ASN A 64 -24.43 1.59 -1.18
N GLN A 65 -25.01 1.77 0.02
CA GLN A 65 -24.37 2.58 1.07
C GLN A 65 -23.08 1.95 1.57
N GLU A 66 -23.02 0.63 1.72
CA GLU A 66 -21.79 -0.09 2.03
C GLU A 66 -20.72 0.15 0.96
N LYS A 67 -21.08 0.19 -0.33
CA LYS A 67 -20.08 0.42 -1.39
C LYS A 67 -19.47 1.82 -1.35
N ASP A 68 -20.29 2.82 -1.03
CA ASP A 68 -19.79 4.18 -0.76
C ASP A 68 -18.92 4.24 0.50
N ILE A 69 -19.32 3.54 1.57
CA ILE A 69 -18.54 3.43 2.81
C ILE A 69 -17.18 2.77 2.54
N ASP A 70 -17.14 1.66 1.81
CA ASP A 70 -15.89 0.99 1.46
C ASP A 70 -14.95 1.91 0.65
N ARG A 71 -15.51 2.69 -0.28
CA ARG A 71 -14.75 3.68 -1.06
C ARG A 71 -14.23 4.81 -0.17
N LEU A 72 -15.02 5.26 0.81
CA LEU A 72 -14.59 6.24 1.81
C LEU A 72 -13.51 5.67 2.74
N CYS A 73 -13.57 4.39 3.10
CA CYS A 73 -12.51 3.70 3.83
C CYS A 73 -11.17 3.77 3.07
N LEU A 74 -11.17 3.46 1.77
CA LEU A 74 -9.98 3.55 0.92
C LEU A 74 -9.46 5.00 0.83
N GLU A 75 -10.34 5.99 0.68
CA GLU A 75 -9.97 7.40 0.68
C GLU A 75 -9.29 7.80 2.00
N ASN A 76 -9.89 7.44 3.13
CA ASN A 76 -9.33 7.70 4.47
C ASN A 76 -7.97 7.01 4.67
N ALA A 77 -7.81 5.77 4.20
CA ALA A 77 -6.55 5.04 4.26
C ALA A 77 -5.44 5.72 3.45
N VAL A 78 -5.75 6.17 2.23
CA VAL A 78 -4.80 6.91 1.37
C VAL A 78 -4.36 8.22 2.01
N VAL A 79 -5.30 9.02 2.53
CA VAL A 79 -4.99 10.30 3.18
C VAL A 79 -4.11 10.09 4.40
N ARG A 80 -4.46 9.10 5.24
CA ARG A 80 -3.67 8.76 6.44
C ARG A 80 -2.25 8.34 6.08
N PHE A 81 -2.09 7.50 5.05
CA PHE A 81 -0.79 7.07 4.56
C PHE A 81 0.04 8.24 4.03
N LEU A 82 -0.53 9.14 3.21
CA LEU A 82 0.19 10.29 2.68
C LEU A 82 0.68 11.25 3.77
N HIS A 83 -0.05 11.35 4.89
CA HIS A 83 0.33 12.17 6.03
C HIS A 83 1.42 11.54 6.92
N SER A 84 1.54 10.21 6.95
CA SER A 84 2.47 9.52 7.85
C SER A 84 3.70 8.93 7.15
N GLY A 85 3.52 8.47 5.91
CA GLY A 85 4.48 7.64 5.17
C GLY A 85 4.81 6.32 5.87
N ARG A 86 4.01 5.90 6.85
CA ARG A 86 4.29 4.72 7.69
C ARG A 86 3.77 3.45 7.03
N LYS A 87 4.50 2.35 7.22
CA LYS A 87 4.06 1.02 6.81
C LYS A 87 2.69 0.66 7.41
N GLU A 88 2.38 1.16 8.61
CA GLU A 88 1.13 0.77 9.29
C GLU A 88 -0.08 1.36 8.63
N ASP A 89 0.07 2.53 8.01
CA ASP A 89 -0.99 3.17 7.25
C ASP A 89 -1.00 2.68 5.80
N ALA A 90 0.15 2.24 5.25
CA ALA A 90 0.21 1.54 3.98
C ALA A 90 -0.62 0.24 4.01
N PHE A 91 -0.58 -0.48 5.13
CA PHE A 91 -1.40 -1.68 5.35
C PHE A 91 -2.89 -1.42 5.15
N ASP A 92 -3.42 -0.30 5.65
CA ASP A 92 -4.85 0.01 5.52
C ASP A 92 -5.27 0.10 4.05
N VAL A 93 -4.40 0.62 3.17
CA VAL A 93 -4.66 0.72 1.72
C VAL A 93 -4.70 -0.67 1.07
N TYR A 94 -3.72 -1.52 1.40
CA TYR A 94 -3.70 -2.91 0.96
C TYR A 94 -4.95 -3.67 1.42
N PHE A 95 -5.30 -3.51 2.69
CA PHE A 95 -6.45 -4.15 3.32
C PHE A 95 -7.75 -3.72 2.65
N CYS A 96 -7.95 -2.41 2.44
CA CYS A 96 -9.10 -1.89 1.71
C CYS A 96 -9.19 -2.50 0.31
N TYR A 97 -8.11 -2.44 -0.46
CA TYR A 97 -8.10 -2.95 -1.83
C TYR A 97 -8.47 -4.45 -1.89
N LEU A 98 -7.85 -5.27 -1.03
CA LEU A 98 -8.11 -6.70 -0.98
C LEU A 98 -9.56 -7.01 -0.60
N GLU A 99 -10.07 -6.40 0.47
CA GLU A 99 -11.46 -6.61 0.90
C GLU A 99 -12.45 -6.13 -0.17
N MET A 100 -12.10 -5.09 -0.92
CA MET A 100 -12.99 -4.54 -1.95
C MET A 100 -13.05 -5.38 -3.24
N PHE A 101 -11.92 -5.94 -3.68
CA PHE A 101 -11.79 -6.49 -5.04
C PHE A 101 -11.39 -7.96 -5.12
N VAL A 102 -10.82 -8.52 -4.06
CA VAL A 102 -10.36 -9.92 -4.03
C VAL A 102 -11.23 -10.76 -3.09
N GLY A 103 -11.54 -10.20 -1.91
CA GLY A 103 -12.25 -10.88 -0.83
C GLY A 103 -11.35 -11.83 -0.05
N ASP A 104 -11.63 -11.98 1.25
CA ASP A 104 -10.97 -12.93 2.16
C ASP A 104 -9.48 -12.61 2.41
N TYR A 105 -9.20 -11.47 3.09
CA TYR A 105 -7.84 -11.05 3.45
C TYR A 105 -6.99 -12.18 4.07
N GLU A 106 -7.59 -13.08 4.86
CA GLU A 106 -6.88 -14.20 5.49
C GLU A 106 -6.15 -15.10 4.48
N LYS A 107 -6.71 -15.28 3.28
CA LYS A 107 -6.07 -16.08 2.22
C LYS A 107 -4.92 -15.33 1.55
N THR A 108 -5.04 -14.02 1.38
CA THR A 108 -4.03 -13.16 0.75
C THR A 108 -2.94 -12.64 1.70
N ARG A 109 -3.18 -12.70 3.01
CA ARG A 109 -2.31 -12.09 4.04
C ARG A 109 -0.85 -12.48 3.88
N ARG A 110 -0.59 -13.75 3.57
CA ARG A 110 0.78 -14.30 3.47
C ARG A 110 1.60 -13.59 2.40
N MET A 111 1.00 -13.10 1.31
CA MET A 111 1.77 -12.37 0.29
C MET A 111 2.21 -10.99 0.77
N ILE A 112 1.34 -10.31 1.52
CA ILE A 112 1.54 -8.91 1.92
C ILE A 112 2.39 -8.85 3.20
N GLU A 113 2.06 -9.68 4.18
CA GLU A 113 2.76 -9.74 5.46
C GLU A 113 4.20 -10.26 5.26
N LEU A 114 4.38 -11.32 4.45
CA LEU A 114 5.71 -11.87 4.19
C LEU A 114 6.63 -10.85 3.51
N LEU A 115 6.14 -10.06 2.55
CA LEU A 115 6.95 -9.02 1.92
C LEU A 115 7.43 -8.00 2.97
N SER A 116 6.50 -7.43 3.74
CA SER A 116 6.82 -6.42 4.76
C SER A 116 7.79 -6.96 5.83
N GLU A 117 7.57 -8.20 6.29
CA GLU A 117 8.44 -8.90 7.25
C GLU A 117 9.83 -9.19 6.68
N PHE A 118 9.90 -9.71 5.45
CA PHE A 118 11.16 -10.04 4.81
C PHE A 118 11.99 -8.78 4.57
N GLU A 119 11.35 -7.67 4.18
CA GLU A 119 12.00 -6.38 4.05
C GLU A 119 12.49 -5.81 5.38
N ALA A 120 11.70 -5.91 6.46
CA ALA A 120 12.11 -5.40 7.76
C ALA A 120 13.30 -6.20 8.33
N ASN A 121 13.26 -7.53 8.20
CA ASN A 121 14.21 -8.43 8.85
C ASN A 121 15.45 -8.74 7.99
N GLY A 122 15.28 -8.96 6.69
CA GLY A 122 16.34 -9.41 5.78
C GLY A 122 17.23 -8.28 5.25
N SER A 123 16.73 -7.04 5.25
CA SER A 123 17.36 -5.95 4.50
C SER A 123 18.56 -5.30 5.15
N GLY A 124 18.75 -5.48 6.46
CA GLY A 124 19.94 -4.97 7.18
C GLY A 124 21.25 -5.61 6.71
N LEU A 125 21.17 -6.75 6.00
CA LEU A 125 22.31 -7.45 5.41
C LEU A 125 22.68 -6.92 4.01
N LEU A 126 21.84 -6.11 3.38
CA LEU A 126 22.03 -5.62 2.02
C LEU A 126 22.87 -4.34 1.97
N MET A 127 23.60 -4.15 0.87
CA MET A 127 24.36 -2.91 0.63
C MET A 127 23.45 -1.76 0.23
N LYS A 128 22.50 -2.01 -0.67
CA LYS A 128 21.54 -1.03 -1.21
C LYS A 128 20.15 -1.63 -1.15
N HIS A 129 19.32 -1.13 -0.24
CA HIS A 129 17.93 -1.56 -0.15
C HIS A 129 17.10 -0.51 0.58
N ARG A 130 15.89 -0.26 0.10
CA ARG A 130 14.93 0.69 0.65
C ARG A 130 13.54 0.07 0.61
N ASP A 131 12.64 0.55 1.45
CA ASP A 131 11.25 0.09 1.56
C ASP A 131 10.52 -0.03 0.20
N HIS A 132 10.04 -1.23 -0.16
CA HIS A 132 9.18 -1.49 -1.33
C HIS A 132 7.70 -1.59 -0.95
N TYR A 133 7.40 -1.92 0.31
CA TYR A 133 6.04 -1.99 0.82
C TYR A 133 5.30 -0.65 0.79
N ALA A 134 5.87 0.39 1.42
CA ALA A 134 5.29 1.73 1.39
C ALA A 134 5.40 2.37 -0.01
N HIS A 135 6.47 2.04 -0.74
CA HIS A 135 6.68 2.49 -2.11
C HIS A 135 5.53 2.07 -3.03
N SER A 136 5.08 0.82 -2.96
CA SER A 136 3.96 0.32 -3.77
C SER A 136 2.66 1.09 -3.53
N VAL A 137 2.41 1.55 -2.29
CA VAL A 137 1.27 2.42 -1.98
C VAL A 137 1.44 3.82 -2.56
N TYR A 138 2.64 4.40 -2.50
CA TYR A 138 2.90 5.67 -3.20
C TYR A 138 2.75 5.54 -4.73
N VAL A 139 3.22 4.45 -5.33
CA VAL A 139 3.02 4.13 -6.76
C VAL A 139 1.53 4.06 -7.08
N PHE A 140 0.75 3.33 -6.27
CA PHE A 140 -0.70 3.26 -6.40
C PHE A 140 -1.33 4.66 -6.40
N VAL A 141 -1.02 5.50 -5.41
CA VAL A 141 -1.57 6.86 -5.28
C VAL A 141 -1.15 7.77 -6.46
N LEU A 142 0.08 7.65 -6.95
CA LEU A 142 0.54 8.39 -8.14
C LEU A 142 -0.31 8.08 -9.37
N GLY A 143 -0.62 6.79 -9.60
CA GLY A 143 -1.47 6.41 -10.71
C GLY A 143 -2.91 6.93 -10.58
N LEU A 144 -3.46 6.98 -9.36
CA LEU A 144 -4.78 7.61 -9.12
C LEU A 144 -4.76 9.09 -9.50
N ALA A 145 -3.76 9.83 -9.01
CA ALA A 145 -3.59 11.24 -9.30
C ALA A 145 -3.38 11.51 -10.79
N LEU A 146 -2.55 10.71 -11.46
CA LEU A 146 -2.28 10.85 -12.89
C LEU A 146 -3.48 10.50 -13.74
N TYR A 147 -4.23 9.44 -13.41
CA TYR A 147 -5.48 9.15 -14.09
C TYR A 147 -6.47 10.30 -13.92
N GLY A 148 -6.70 10.80 -12.70
CA GLY A 148 -7.67 11.87 -12.43
C GLY A 148 -7.31 13.23 -13.04
N SER A 149 -6.02 13.47 -13.33
CA SER A 149 -5.50 14.74 -13.85
C SER A 149 -5.16 14.74 -15.34
N ASN A 150 -4.86 13.58 -15.94
CA ASN A 150 -4.39 13.51 -17.33
C ASN A 150 -5.45 12.97 -18.30
N GLU A 151 -6.06 13.86 -19.08
CA GLU A 151 -7.11 13.54 -20.04
C GLU A 151 -6.64 12.59 -21.16
N ARG A 152 -5.39 12.76 -21.60
CA ARG A 152 -4.80 11.99 -22.70
C ARG A 152 -4.62 10.53 -22.30
N TYR A 153 -4.11 10.30 -21.10
CA TYR A 153 -4.00 8.95 -20.53
C TYR A 153 -5.37 8.33 -20.31
N ARG A 154 -6.35 9.06 -19.76
CA ARG A 154 -7.73 8.56 -19.60
C ARG A 154 -8.32 8.13 -20.93
N GLN A 155 -8.11 8.91 -21.99
CA GLN A 155 -8.60 8.58 -23.31
C GLN A 155 -7.94 7.29 -23.84
N ALA A 156 -6.62 7.18 -23.77
CA ALA A 156 -5.90 5.96 -24.18
C ALA A 156 -6.37 4.72 -23.39
N TYR A 157 -6.62 4.87 -22.09
CA TYR A 157 -7.16 3.80 -21.25
C TYR A 157 -8.57 3.40 -21.69
N ARG A 158 -9.47 4.37 -21.87
CA ARG A 158 -10.86 4.11 -22.31
C ARG A 158 -10.92 3.44 -23.68
N ASP A 159 -10.09 3.88 -24.61
CA ASP A 159 -10.01 3.30 -25.95
C ASP A 159 -9.48 1.87 -25.90
N GLN A 160 -8.46 1.59 -25.08
CA GLN A 160 -7.90 0.25 -24.91
C GLN A 160 -8.90 -0.75 -24.34
N TYR A 161 -9.73 -0.34 -23.38
CA TYR A 161 -10.68 -1.23 -22.69
C TYR A 161 -12.11 -1.11 -23.23
N GLY A 162 -12.37 -0.25 -24.21
CA GLY A 162 -13.69 -0.06 -24.82
C GLY A 162 -14.76 0.50 -23.87
N ILE A 163 -14.37 1.35 -22.91
CA ILE A 163 -15.28 1.87 -21.87
C ILE A 163 -15.65 3.32 -22.16
N ALA A 164 -16.91 3.53 -22.57
CA ALA A 164 -17.41 4.84 -22.94
C ALA A 164 -17.67 5.75 -21.72
N ASP A 165 -18.25 5.21 -20.65
CA ASP A 165 -18.60 6.01 -19.47
C ASP A 165 -17.36 6.34 -18.62
N PRO A 166 -17.07 7.62 -18.33
CA PRO A 166 -15.88 8.01 -17.57
C PRO A 166 -15.84 7.45 -16.14
N HIS A 167 -16.98 7.38 -15.44
CA HIS A 167 -17.04 6.87 -14.07
C HIS A 167 -16.82 5.36 -14.03
N GLN A 168 -17.45 4.63 -14.96
CA GLN A 168 -17.20 3.21 -15.15
C GLN A 168 -15.73 2.94 -15.48
N ALA A 169 -15.11 3.76 -16.34
CA ALA A 169 -13.70 3.63 -16.69
C ALA A 169 -12.77 3.91 -15.50
N ALA A 170 -13.09 4.89 -14.66
CA ALA A 170 -12.35 5.18 -13.44
C ALA A 170 -12.47 4.05 -12.41
N CYS A 171 -13.68 3.52 -12.19
CA CYS A 171 -13.93 2.38 -11.31
C CYS A 171 -13.19 1.12 -11.79
N HIS A 172 -13.23 0.88 -13.10
CA HIS A 172 -12.51 -0.20 -13.76
C HIS A 172 -10.99 -0.02 -13.59
N TYR A 173 -10.48 1.19 -13.83
CA TYR A 173 -9.08 1.52 -13.61
C TYR A 173 -8.64 1.25 -12.18
N LEU A 174 -9.38 1.76 -11.18
CA LEU A 174 -9.04 1.56 -9.77
C LEU A 174 -8.85 0.08 -9.41
N GLN A 175 -9.71 -0.80 -9.93
CA GLN A 175 -9.60 -2.23 -9.70
C GLN A 175 -8.29 -2.81 -10.27
N PHE A 176 -8.03 -2.65 -11.57
CA PHE A 176 -6.89 -3.32 -12.20
C PHE A 176 -5.56 -2.58 -11.99
N TRP A 177 -5.60 -1.27 -11.82
CA TRP A 177 -4.45 -0.49 -11.39
C TRP A 177 -4.04 -0.84 -9.97
N GLY A 178 -4.99 -0.99 -9.04
CA GLY A 178 -4.68 -1.45 -7.69
C GLY A 178 -3.98 -2.80 -7.68
N MET A 179 -4.42 -3.74 -8.54
CA MET A 179 -3.72 -5.02 -8.73
C MET A 179 -2.29 -4.83 -9.23
N ALA A 180 -2.08 -4.02 -10.27
CA ALA A 180 -0.75 -3.79 -10.84
C ALA A 180 0.18 -3.07 -9.85
N ALA A 181 -0.26 -1.95 -9.29
CA ALA A 181 0.57 -1.07 -8.47
C ALA A 181 0.85 -1.63 -7.08
N LEU A 182 -0.12 -2.21 -6.39
CA LEU A 182 0.08 -2.68 -5.02
C LEU A 182 0.92 -3.97 -4.99
N PHE A 183 0.90 -4.77 -6.06
CA PHE A 183 1.50 -6.11 -6.07
C PHE A 183 2.70 -6.27 -7.02
N HIS A 184 3.18 -5.20 -7.66
CA HIS A 184 4.32 -5.32 -8.59
C HIS A 184 5.62 -5.80 -7.93
N ASP A 185 5.78 -5.54 -6.64
CA ASP A 185 7.01 -5.80 -5.87
C ASP A 185 6.92 -7.03 -4.93
N ILE A 186 5.84 -7.81 -4.98
CA ILE A 186 5.70 -8.99 -4.08
C ILE A 186 6.71 -10.11 -4.37
N GLY A 187 7.41 -10.06 -5.49
CA GLY A 187 8.48 -10.97 -5.88
C GLY A 187 9.84 -10.66 -5.25
N TYR A 188 9.99 -9.56 -4.49
CA TYR A 188 11.25 -9.22 -3.83
C TYR A 188 11.83 -10.33 -2.93
N PRO A 189 11.04 -11.13 -2.20
CA PRO A 189 11.57 -12.28 -1.44
C PRO A 189 12.35 -13.30 -2.30
N PHE A 190 12.24 -13.24 -3.63
CA PHE A 190 13.03 -14.05 -4.57
C PHE A 190 14.31 -13.35 -5.06
N GLU A 191 14.29 -12.01 -5.19
CA GLU A 191 15.47 -11.24 -5.58
C GLU A 191 16.44 -11.01 -4.40
N LEU A 192 15.91 -10.73 -3.21
CA LEU A 192 16.73 -10.32 -2.07
C LEU A 192 17.73 -11.41 -1.62
N PRO A 193 17.40 -12.72 -1.59
CA PRO A 193 18.40 -13.76 -1.32
C PRO A 193 19.56 -13.74 -2.34
N PHE A 194 19.26 -13.44 -3.61
CA PHE A 194 20.27 -13.28 -4.64
C PHE A 194 21.21 -12.11 -4.33
N GLU A 195 20.64 -10.95 -4.01
CA GLU A 195 21.41 -9.75 -3.65
C GLU A 195 22.21 -9.95 -2.36
N GLN A 196 21.66 -10.65 -1.36
CA GLN A 196 22.36 -10.96 -0.12
C GLN A 196 23.59 -11.84 -0.39
N VAL A 197 23.45 -12.94 -1.12
CA VAL A 197 24.59 -13.80 -1.47
C VAL A 197 25.62 -13.03 -2.28
N ALA A 198 25.20 -12.25 -3.28
CA ALA A 198 26.11 -11.44 -4.08
C ALA A 198 26.91 -10.44 -3.23
N SER A 199 26.30 -9.86 -2.19
CA SER A 199 26.94 -8.88 -1.31
C SER A 199 28.05 -9.46 -0.42
N TYR A 200 28.04 -10.77 -0.13
CA TYR A 200 29.13 -11.41 0.62
C TYR A 200 30.44 -11.45 -0.18
N PHE A 201 30.35 -11.45 -1.51
CA PHE A 201 31.48 -11.49 -2.42
C PHE A 201 31.81 -10.09 -2.99
N GLU A 202 31.14 -9.03 -2.52
CA GLU A 202 31.44 -7.65 -2.88
C GLU A 202 32.76 -7.16 -2.25
N VAL A 203 33.84 -7.27 -3.02
CA VAL A 203 35.12 -6.60 -2.76
C VAL A 203 35.22 -5.35 -3.64
N GLU A 204 35.77 -4.26 -3.11
CA GLU A 204 35.86 -2.97 -3.82
C GLU A 204 36.48 -3.11 -5.21
N GLY A 205 35.76 -2.66 -6.23
CA GLY A 205 36.24 -2.61 -7.62
C GLY A 205 35.95 -3.84 -8.48
N ASP A 206 35.47 -4.94 -7.90
CA ASP A 206 35.23 -6.18 -8.67
C ASP A 206 33.90 -6.21 -9.42
N GLN A 207 33.92 -6.85 -10.60
CA GLN A 207 32.75 -7.02 -11.47
C GLN A 207 31.84 -8.14 -10.96
N ARG A 208 30.52 -7.89 -10.97
CA ARG A 208 29.47 -8.83 -10.54
C ARG A 208 29.55 -10.20 -11.24
N GLN A 209 30.00 -10.21 -12.49
CA GLN A 209 30.14 -11.40 -13.33
C GLN A 209 31.19 -12.42 -12.84
N LYS A 210 32.06 -12.01 -11.91
CA LYS A 210 33.14 -12.87 -11.38
C LYS A 210 32.77 -13.56 -10.06
N ARG A 211 31.51 -13.49 -9.64
CA ARG A 211 31.07 -13.89 -8.31
C ARG A 211 30.11 -15.07 -8.34
N PRO A 212 30.11 -15.92 -7.30
CA PRO A 212 29.03 -16.87 -7.09
C PRO A 212 27.68 -16.15 -7.01
N PHE A 213 26.66 -16.79 -7.57
CA PHE A 213 25.28 -16.34 -7.51
C PHE A 213 24.35 -17.53 -7.27
N VAL A 214 23.12 -17.26 -6.85
CA VAL A 214 22.07 -18.26 -6.71
C VAL A 214 21.14 -18.20 -7.92
N ALA A 215 20.58 -19.33 -8.29
CA ALA A 215 19.55 -19.43 -9.32
C ALA A 215 18.49 -20.42 -8.85
N TYR A 216 17.27 -20.26 -9.33
CA TYR A 216 16.19 -21.16 -9.00
C TYR A 216 16.23 -22.40 -9.90
N GLN A 217 15.86 -23.54 -9.33
CA GLN A 217 15.78 -24.83 -10.01
C GLN A 217 14.43 -25.46 -9.68
N ALA A 218 14.05 -26.50 -10.44
CA ALA A 218 12.80 -27.24 -10.23
C ALA A 218 11.52 -26.38 -10.32
N LEU A 219 11.48 -25.44 -11.27
CA LEU A 219 10.36 -24.51 -11.46
C LEU A 219 9.15 -25.11 -12.21
N GLN A 220 9.21 -26.38 -12.64
CA GLN A 220 8.16 -26.99 -13.46
C GLN A 220 6.80 -26.97 -12.76
N THR A 221 6.77 -27.27 -11.46
CA THR A 221 5.54 -27.21 -10.66
C THR A 221 5.13 -25.77 -10.37
N PHE A 222 6.11 -24.87 -10.21
CA PHE A 222 5.85 -23.47 -9.92
C PHE A 222 5.22 -22.74 -11.10
N THR A 223 5.59 -23.07 -12.35
CA THR A 223 5.03 -22.40 -13.53
C THR A 223 3.79 -23.08 -14.09
N ALA A 224 3.45 -24.28 -13.63
CA ALA A 224 2.30 -25.05 -14.13
C ALA A 224 0.97 -24.43 -13.73
N ILE A 225 0.04 -24.33 -14.68
CA ILE A 225 -1.32 -23.80 -14.45
C ILE A 225 -2.25 -24.96 -14.08
N SER A 226 -3.14 -24.80 -13.10
CA SER A 226 -4.09 -25.86 -12.73
C SER A 226 -5.15 -26.10 -13.83
N ALA A 227 -5.66 -27.33 -13.93
CA ALA A 227 -6.66 -27.67 -14.96
C ALA A 227 -7.92 -26.78 -14.96
N PRO A 228 -8.50 -26.39 -13.80
CA PRO A 228 -9.63 -25.45 -13.78
C PRO A 228 -9.29 -24.07 -14.37
N VAL A 229 -8.08 -23.56 -14.10
CA VAL A 229 -7.63 -22.28 -14.63
C VAL A 229 -7.28 -22.39 -16.12
N GLN A 230 -6.70 -23.50 -16.57
CA GLN A 230 -6.49 -23.77 -18.00
C GLN A 230 -7.80 -23.76 -18.78
N ALA A 231 -8.85 -24.38 -18.24
CA ALA A 231 -10.18 -24.35 -18.87
C ALA A 231 -10.72 -22.90 -18.95
N SER A 232 -10.61 -22.13 -17.87
CA SER A 232 -11.01 -20.73 -17.83
C SER A 232 -10.25 -19.87 -18.84
N LEU A 233 -8.93 -20.09 -18.98
CA LEU A 233 -8.08 -19.42 -19.97
C LEU A 233 -8.46 -19.82 -21.40
N LYS A 234 -8.76 -21.09 -21.63
CA LYS A 234 -9.19 -21.58 -22.94
C LYS A 234 -10.46 -20.88 -23.41
N ASP A 235 -11.43 -20.73 -22.52
CA ASP A 235 -12.66 -20.00 -22.82
C ASP A 235 -12.40 -18.51 -23.05
N LEU A 236 -11.57 -17.88 -22.20
CA LEU A 236 -11.25 -16.45 -22.28
C LEU A 236 -10.41 -16.08 -23.53
N LEU A 237 -9.51 -16.96 -23.96
CA LEU A 237 -8.50 -16.68 -25.00
C LEU A 237 -8.78 -17.43 -26.31
N GLY A 238 -10.05 -17.72 -26.58
CA GLY A 238 -10.51 -18.21 -27.90
C GLY A 238 -10.01 -19.61 -28.25
N GLY A 239 -9.99 -20.52 -27.27
CA GLY A 239 -9.64 -21.92 -27.44
C GLY A 239 -8.15 -22.25 -27.31
N ARG A 240 -7.29 -21.26 -27.04
CA ARG A 240 -5.85 -21.48 -26.81
C ARG A 240 -5.61 -22.16 -25.48
N GLU A 241 -4.69 -23.11 -25.46
CA GLU A 241 -4.29 -23.85 -24.25
C GLU A 241 -2.89 -23.44 -23.82
N PHE A 242 -2.70 -23.32 -22.51
CA PHE A 242 -1.45 -22.92 -21.89
C PHE A 242 -1.15 -23.88 -20.74
N ALA A 243 -0.02 -24.58 -20.79
CA ALA A 243 0.39 -25.46 -19.71
C ALA A 243 1.09 -24.70 -18.58
N THR A 244 1.76 -23.59 -18.92
CA THR A 244 2.53 -22.79 -17.97
C THR A 244 2.23 -21.30 -18.07
N VAL A 245 2.49 -20.57 -16.98
CA VAL A 245 2.40 -19.10 -16.96
C VAL A 245 3.37 -18.44 -17.94
N ASP A 246 4.54 -19.06 -18.20
CA ASP A 246 5.50 -18.57 -19.18
C ASP A 246 4.91 -18.56 -20.60
N GLN A 247 4.24 -19.63 -21.00
CA GLN A 247 3.57 -19.74 -22.29
C GLN A 247 2.45 -18.72 -22.43
N LEU A 248 1.67 -18.55 -21.36
CA LEU A 248 0.59 -17.57 -21.29
C LEU A 248 1.12 -16.15 -21.47
N PHE A 249 2.08 -15.74 -20.63
CA PHE A 249 2.65 -14.39 -20.67
C PHE A 249 3.38 -14.12 -21.98
N ALA A 250 4.13 -15.09 -22.51
CA ALA A 250 4.80 -14.95 -23.79
C ALA A 250 3.81 -14.71 -24.94
N CYS A 251 2.69 -15.44 -24.96
CA CYS A 251 1.63 -15.25 -25.96
C CYS A 251 1.02 -13.84 -25.85
N LEU A 252 0.65 -13.41 -24.65
CA LEU A 252 0.01 -12.10 -24.42
C LEU A 252 0.94 -10.94 -24.82
N LEU A 253 2.21 -10.99 -24.40
CA LEU A 253 3.18 -9.96 -24.73
C LEU A 253 3.54 -9.94 -26.22
N ALA A 254 3.70 -11.10 -26.85
CA ALA A 254 3.99 -11.15 -28.29
C ALA A 254 2.84 -10.60 -29.13
N GLN A 255 1.59 -10.88 -28.75
CA GLN A 255 0.41 -10.30 -29.42
C GLN A 255 0.35 -8.78 -29.28
N LYS A 256 0.66 -8.25 -28.08
CA LYS A 256 0.52 -6.83 -27.79
C LYS A 256 1.70 -5.99 -28.28
N LEU A 257 2.92 -6.52 -28.21
CA LEU A 257 4.16 -5.75 -28.39
C LEU A 257 5.13 -6.37 -29.40
N GLY A 258 4.96 -7.64 -29.78
CA GLY A 258 5.95 -8.38 -30.58
C GLY A 258 6.24 -7.72 -31.94
N THR A 259 5.22 -7.19 -32.63
CA THR A 259 5.41 -6.47 -33.90
C THR A 259 6.14 -5.14 -33.71
N THR A 260 5.80 -4.38 -32.67
CA THR A 260 6.38 -3.06 -32.41
C THR A 260 7.86 -3.15 -32.00
N TYR A 261 8.19 -4.13 -31.16
CA TYR A 261 9.52 -4.29 -30.57
C TYR A 261 10.38 -5.39 -31.23
N GLY A 262 9.83 -6.13 -32.19
CA GLY A 262 10.59 -7.08 -33.01
C GLY A 262 10.95 -8.39 -32.32
N PHE A 263 10.06 -8.96 -31.51
CA PHE A 263 10.25 -10.26 -30.86
C PHE A 263 9.09 -11.22 -31.12
N THR A 264 9.37 -12.52 -31.11
CA THR A 264 8.37 -13.59 -31.27
C THR A 264 7.91 -14.17 -29.93
N GLN A 265 6.78 -14.88 -29.93
CA GLN A 265 6.31 -15.62 -28.75
C GLN A 265 7.37 -16.62 -28.25
N GLN A 266 8.04 -17.34 -29.15
CA GLN A 266 9.07 -18.32 -28.77
C GLN A 266 10.26 -17.66 -28.08
N GLN A 267 10.70 -16.50 -28.58
CA GLN A 267 11.79 -15.75 -27.94
C GLN A 267 11.39 -15.25 -26.55
N MET A 268 10.16 -14.75 -26.39
CA MET A 268 9.67 -14.31 -25.10
C MET A 268 9.57 -15.47 -24.10
N GLU A 269 9.05 -16.62 -24.53
CA GLU A 269 8.98 -17.83 -23.68
C GLU A 269 10.38 -18.28 -23.23
N GLU A 270 11.37 -18.25 -24.13
CA GLU A 270 12.76 -18.54 -23.78
C GLU A 270 13.32 -17.55 -22.74
N TRP A 271 13.08 -16.25 -22.91
CA TRP A 271 13.53 -15.25 -21.93
C TRP A 271 12.90 -15.44 -20.56
N LEU A 272 11.59 -15.71 -20.50
CA LEU A 272 10.87 -15.93 -19.24
C LEU A 272 11.38 -17.18 -18.52
N ALA A 273 11.56 -18.30 -19.22
CA ALA A 273 12.10 -19.52 -18.64
C ALA A 273 13.55 -19.37 -18.14
N GLN A 274 14.36 -18.55 -18.81
CA GLN A 274 15.76 -18.33 -18.46
C GLN A 274 15.96 -17.31 -17.34
N LYS A 275 15.06 -16.35 -17.14
CA LYS A 275 15.21 -15.31 -16.10
C LYS A 275 15.52 -15.85 -14.69
N PRO A 276 14.74 -16.81 -14.16
CA PRO A 276 14.97 -17.31 -12.80
C PRO A 276 16.10 -18.35 -12.72
N THR A 277 16.47 -18.97 -13.84
CA THR A 277 17.41 -20.11 -13.90
C THR A 277 18.81 -19.72 -14.39
N HIS A 278 18.91 -18.63 -15.16
CA HIS A 278 20.12 -18.16 -15.84
C HIS A 278 20.33 -16.64 -15.67
N PRO A 279 20.41 -16.12 -14.42
CA PRO A 279 20.59 -14.69 -14.17
C PRO A 279 21.86 -14.12 -14.82
N GLU A 280 22.89 -14.93 -15.08
CA GLU A 280 24.11 -14.55 -15.80
C GLU A 280 23.85 -14.01 -17.21
N LYS A 281 22.78 -14.47 -17.87
CA LYS A 281 22.35 -13.98 -19.20
C LYS A 281 21.67 -12.61 -19.13
N PHE A 282 21.26 -12.19 -17.93
CA PHE A 282 20.52 -10.96 -17.69
C PHE A 282 21.30 -10.03 -16.75
N ASN A 283 22.59 -9.83 -17.03
CA ASN A 283 23.48 -8.97 -16.24
C ASN A 283 23.68 -9.40 -14.77
N HIS A 284 23.52 -10.69 -14.48
CA HIS A 284 23.62 -11.24 -13.12
C HIS A 284 22.60 -10.56 -12.20
N PHE A 285 21.35 -10.55 -12.64
CA PHE A 285 20.22 -9.93 -11.96
C PHE A 285 19.07 -10.92 -11.85
N MET A 286 18.46 -10.99 -10.66
CA MET A 286 17.25 -11.78 -10.42
C MET A 286 16.05 -10.86 -10.55
N ASP A 287 15.11 -11.19 -11.42
CA ASP A 287 14.00 -10.29 -11.76
C ASP A 287 12.80 -10.52 -10.85
N HIS A 288 12.62 -9.70 -9.81
CA HIS A 288 11.44 -9.80 -8.95
C HIS A 288 10.12 -9.66 -9.71
N ALA A 289 10.07 -8.89 -10.81
CA ALA A 289 8.84 -8.66 -11.58
C ALA A 289 8.26 -9.97 -12.15
N TYR A 290 9.14 -10.89 -12.56
CA TYR A 290 8.75 -12.22 -13.00
C TYR A 290 8.04 -13.00 -11.88
N PHE A 291 8.65 -13.03 -10.70
CA PHE A 291 8.07 -13.71 -9.55
C PHE A 291 6.80 -13.04 -9.05
N SER A 292 6.73 -11.71 -9.07
CA SER A 292 5.53 -10.96 -8.70
C SER A 292 4.34 -11.38 -9.55
N ALA A 293 4.50 -11.40 -10.88
CA ALA A 293 3.44 -11.81 -11.79
C ALA A 293 3.05 -13.29 -11.61
N ALA A 294 4.03 -14.19 -11.54
CA ALA A 294 3.75 -15.63 -11.41
C ALA A 294 3.08 -15.97 -10.06
N VAL A 295 3.60 -15.47 -8.94
CA VAL A 295 3.03 -15.71 -7.61
C VAL A 295 1.62 -15.13 -7.51
N LEU A 296 1.40 -13.92 -8.02
CA LEU A 296 0.07 -13.29 -7.98
C LEU A 296 -0.94 -14.09 -8.81
N PHE A 297 -0.55 -14.58 -9.99
CA PHE A 297 -1.39 -15.43 -10.82
C PHE A 297 -1.84 -16.69 -10.06
N HIS A 298 -0.89 -17.46 -9.51
CA HIS A 298 -1.20 -18.70 -8.80
C HIS A 298 -2.05 -18.44 -7.57
N LYS A 299 -1.74 -17.38 -6.81
CA LYS A 299 -2.54 -17.03 -5.64
C LYS A 299 -3.99 -16.72 -6.02
N MET A 300 -4.18 -15.81 -6.98
CA MET A 300 -5.51 -15.35 -7.32
C MET A 300 -6.36 -16.44 -7.95
N PHE A 301 -5.80 -17.19 -8.90
CA PHE A 301 -6.60 -18.07 -9.74
C PHE A 301 -6.54 -19.53 -9.32
N ASP A 302 -5.37 -20.06 -8.95
CA ASP A 302 -5.25 -21.47 -8.55
C ASP A 302 -5.63 -21.69 -7.08
N GLU A 303 -5.19 -20.81 -6.17
CA GLU A 303 -5.45 -21.00 -4.74
C GLU A 303 -6.78 -20.40 -4.27
N MET A 304 -7.10 -19.18 -4.71
CA MET A 304 -8.30 -18.46 -4.24
C MET A 304 -9.52 -18.66 -5.13
N GLY A 305 -9.33 -19.10 -6.39
CA GLY A 305 -10.42 -19.26 -7.34
C GLY A 305 -11.11 -17.94 -7.70
N CYS A 306 -10.37 -16.83 -7.70
CA CYS A 306 -10.89 -15.53 -8.12
C CYS A 306 -11.35 -15.58 -9.58
N PRO A 307 -12.37 -14.80 -9.98
CA PRO A 307 -12.78 -14.71 -11.37
C PRO A 307 -11.64 -14.24 -12.27
N LEU A 308 -11.32 -15.01 -13.31
CA LEU A 308 -10.31 -14.65 -14.30
C LEU A 308 -10.92 -13.83 -15.43
N ARG A 309 -10.27 -12.72 -15.78
CA ARG A 309 -10.69 -11.79 -16.85
C ARG A 309 -9.46 -11.30 -17.61
N GLY A 310 -9.65 -10.81 -18.84
CA GLY A 310 -8.54 -10.36 -19.68
C GLY A 310 -7.74 -9.23 -19.05
N GLU A 311 -8.40 -8.37 -18.29
CA GLU A 311 -7.80 -7.22 -17.62
C GLU A 311 -6.92 -7.62 -16.43
N HIS A 312 -7.19 -8.77 -15.80
CA HIS A 312 -6.26 -9.34 -14.82
C HIS A 312 -4.97 -9.80 -15.50
N LEU A 313 -5.06 -10.37 -16.70
CA LEU A 313 -3.88 -10.77 -17.49
C LEU A 313 -3.08 -9.55 -17.97
N ASP A 314 -3.76 -8.46 -18.31
CA ASP A 314 -3.12 -7.17 -18.61
C ASP A 314 -2.39 -6.61 -17.38
N ALA A 315 -3.00 -6.63 -16.19
CA ALA A 315 -2.33 -6.20 -14.95
C ALA A 315 -1.11 -7.07 -14.63
N LEU A 316 -1.18 -8.39 -14.81
CA LEU A 316 -0.04 -9.30 -14.61
C LEU A 316 1.09 -9.07 -15.60
N THR A 317 0.78 -8.82 -16.88
CA THR A 317 1.81 -8.48 -17.87
C THR A 317 2.41 -7.10 -17.64
N ALA A 318 1.64 -6.14 -17.09
CA ALA A 318 2.18 -4.87 -16.63
C ALA A 318 3.21 -5.07 -15.49
N ILE A 319 2.85 -5.87 -14.47
CA ILE A 319 3.76 -6.26 -13.40
C ILE A 319 5.00 -6.93 -14.00
N LEU A 320 4.85 -7.93 -14.87
CA LEU A 320 5.97 -8.66 -15.46
C LEU A 320 6.95 -7.74 -16.23
N MET A 321 6.44 -6.69 -16.85
CA MET A 321 7.22 -5.76 -17.65
C MET A 321 7.96 -4.69 -16.84
N HIS A 322 7.50 -4.32 -15.64
CA HIS A 322 7.92 -3.05 -15.03
C HIS A 322 9.43 -2.94 -14.74
N ASN A 323 10.12 -4.06 -14.61
CA ASN A 323 11.54 -4.12 -14.29
C ASN A 323 12.40 -4.60 -15.48
N SER A 324 13.16 -5.69 -15.28
CA SER A 324 14.32 -5.98 -16.13
C SER A 324 13.91 -6.55 -17.49
N LEU A 325 12.77 -7.24 -17.58
CA LEU A 325 12.23 -7.75 -18.84
C LEU A 325 12.07 -6.65 -19.88
N TYR A 326 11.32 -5.59 -19.54
CA TYR A 326 11.10 -4.51 -20.51
C TYR A 326 12.40 -3.77 -20.81
N LYS A 327 13.14 -3.38 -19.77
CA LYS A 327 14.35 -2.56 -19.91
C LYS A 327 15.41 -3.23 -20.79
N PHE A 328 15.67 -4.52 -20.60
CA PHE A 328 16.82 -5.19 -21.22
C PHE A 328 16.49 -6.18 -22.32
N CYS A 329 15.28 -6.74 -22.36
CA CYS A 329 14.90 -7.74 -23.38
C CYS A 329 13.97 -7.16 -24.44
N ILE A 330 13.10 -6.20 -24.09
CA ILE A 330 12.10 -5.66 -25.02
C ILE A 330 12.57 -4.33 -25.61
N ALA A 331 12.87 -3.34 -24.77
CA ALA A 331 13.14 -1.97 -25.20
C ALA A 331 14.62 -1.69 -25.44
N HIS A 332 15.51 -2.48 -24.84
CA HIS A 332 16.97 -2.22 -24.86
C HIS A 332 17.28 -0.76 -24.49
N TYR A 333 16.79 -0.29 -23.33
CA TYR A 333 16.61 1.15 -23.04
C TYR A 333 17.87 2.03 -23.10
N LYS A 334 19.05 1.41 -23.07
CA LYS A 334 20.36 2.07 -23.15
C LYS A 334 20.96 2.09 -24.55
N ASP A 335 20.36 1.38 -25.49
CA ASP A 335 20.89 1.23 -26.85
C ASP A 335 20.31 2.30 -27.78
N ALA A 336 21.02 2.58 -28.88
CA ALA A 336 20.62 3.61 -29.84
C ALA A 336 19.27 3.33 -30.54
N GLY A 337 18.81 2.07 -30.52
CA GLY A 337 17.53 1.63 -31.09
C GLY A 337 16.35 1.64 -30.12
N ASN A 338 16.53 2.16 -28.90
CA ASN A 338 15.48 2.17 -27.88
C ASN A 338 14.18 2.83 -28.35
N GLN A 339 13.05 2.19 -28.03
CA GLN A 339 11.71 2.72 -28.22
C GLN A 339 10.98 2.81 -26.86
N PRO A 340 10.80 4.01 -26.29
CA PRO A 340 10.06 4.17 -25.04
C PRO A 340 8.61 3.68 -25.15
N LEU A 341 8.05 3.15 -24.06
CA LEU A 341 6.71 2.57 -24.08
C LEU A 341 5.69 3.68 -24.29
N ARG A 342 4.85 3.52 -25.30
CA ARG A 342 3.69 4.39 -25.51
C ARG A 342 2.50 3.90 -24.70
N CYS A 343 1.72 4.82 -24.14
CA CYS A 343 0.59 4.47 -23.29
C CYS A 343 -0.48 3.65 -24.04
N GLU A 344 -0.67 3.86 -25.34
CA GLU A 344 -1.68 3.16 -26.13
C GLU A 344 -1.35 1.67 -26.36
N LEU A 345 -0.09 1.27 -26.17
CA LEU A 345 0.31 -0.13 -26.36
C LEU A 345 -0.03 -0.98 -25.14
N HIS A 346 0.19 -0.44 -23.94
CA HIS A 346 -0.11 -1.12 -22.67
C HIS A 346 -0.31 -0.08 -21.56
N PRO A 347 -1.53 0.46 -21.37
CA PRO A 347 -1.78 1.57 -20.45
C PRO A 347 -1.38 1.29 -19.00
N LEU A 348 -1.60 0.06 -18.50
CA LEU A 348 -1.24 -0.32 -17.14
C LEU A 348 0.28 -0.43 -16.98
N ALA A 349 0.99 -1.05 -17.93
CA ALA A 349 2.45 -1.15 -17.88
C ALA A 349 3.12 0.23 -17.98
N TYR A 350 2.59 1.09 -18.86
CA TYR A 350 3.04 2.47 -19.01
C TYR A 350 2.93 3.23 -17.68
N MET A 351 1.76 3.17 -17.04
CA MET A 351 1.55 3.88 -15.77
C MET A 351 2.38 3.29 -14.65
N LEU A 352 2.53 1.96 -14.59
CA LEU A 352 3.33 1.28 -13.58
C LEU A 352 4.78 1.72 -13.66
N MET A 353 5.40 1.64 -14.83
CA MET A 353 6.80 2.07 -15.02
C MET A 353 7.00 3.57 -14.78
N LEU A 354 6.05 4.42 -15.20
CA LEU A 354 6.13 5.85 -14.92
C LEU A 354 6.08 6.14 -13.41
N CYS A 355 5.12 5.55 -12.70
CA CYS A 355 4.93 5.79 -11.28
C CYS A 355 6.05 5.19 -10.43
N ASP A 356 6.51 3.98 -10.76
CA ASP A 356 7.65 3.32 -10.10
C ASP A 356 8.91 4.19 -10.19
N GLU A 357 9.28 4.64 -11.40
CA GLU A 357 10.47 5.48 -11.59
C GLU A 357 10.33 6.85 -10.91
N LEU A 358 9.14 7.45 -10.88
CA LEU A 358 8.90 8.70 -10.17
C LEU A 358 9.06 8.53 -8.65
N GLN A 359 8.58 7.42 -8.10
CA GLN A 359 8.56 7.16 -6.66
C GLN A 359 9.94 6.77 -6.14
N CYS A 360 10.72 7.77 -5.75
CA CYS A 360 12.04 7.57 -5.14
C CYS A 360 12.27 8.36 -3.84
N TRP A 361 11.22 8.95 -3.27
CA TRP A 361 11.22 9.72 -2.02
C TRP A 361 10.55 8.97 -0.87
N ASP A 362 10.83 9.40 0.36
CA ASP A 362 10.24 8.83 1.60
C ASP A 362 10.33 7.30 1.69
N ARG A 363 11.43 6.73 1.19
CA ARG A 363 11.70 5.29 1.29
C ARG A 363 12.68 5.06 2.43
N THR A 364 12.26 4.34 3.46
CA THR A 364 13.12 3.98 4.59
C THR A 364 14.36 3.25 4.10
N ALA A 365 15.55 3.74 4.47
CA ALA A 365 16.82 3.16 4.05
C ALA A 365 17.23 2.00 4.97
N TYR A 366 17.20 0.78 4.44
CA TYR A 366 17.61 -0.41 5.18
C TYR A 366 19.08 -0.77 4.94
N GLY A 367 19.53 -0.65 3.68
CA GLY A 367 20.88 -1.04 3.28
C GLY A 367 21.99 -0.17 3.87
N ARG A 368 23.18 -0.75 4.06
CA ARG A 368 24.32 -0.08 4.72
C ARG A 368 24.76 1.20 4.02
N ASN A 369 24.81 1.20 2.69
CA ASN A 369 25.19 2.38 1.90
C ASN A 369 24.02 3.36 1.81
N SER A 370 22.79 2.86 1.64
CA SER A 370 21.58 3.69 1.57
C SER A 370 21.41 4.59 2.79
N LYS A 371 21.81 4.14 3.99
CA LYS A 371 21.78 4.94 5.22
C LYS A 371 22.74 6.15 5.23
N LYS A 372 23.77 6.16 4.38
CA LYS A 372 24.74 7.27 4.26
C LYS A 372 24.49 8.16 3.04
N GLU A 373 23.67 7.70 2.11
CA GLU A 373 23.38 8.38 0.85
C GLU A 373 22.36 9.51 1.04
N LEU A 374 22.50 10.57 0.23
CA LEU A 374 21.53 11.65 0.21
C LEU A 374 20.35 11.27 -0.71
N HIS A 375 19.17 11.13 -0.11
CA HIS A 375 17.91 10.81 -0.78
C HIS A 375 16.87 11.90 -0.53
N PRO A 376 15.90 12.08 -1.45
CA PRO A 376 14.78 12.98 -1.22
C PRO A 376 13.86 12.41 -0.13
N MET A 377 13.45 13.26 0.81
CA MET A 377 12.53 12.92 1.89
C MET A 377 11.07 13.09 1.49
N GLY A 378 10.80 13.88 0.45
CA GLY A 378 9.46 14.14 -0.06
C GLY A 378 9.50 14.59 -1.51
N CYS A 379 8.33 14.71 -2.12
CA CYS A 379 8.18 15.27 -3.46
C CYS A 379 6.94 16.17 -3.50
N SER A 380 7.12 17.42 -3.89
CA SER A 380 5.99 18.29 -4.22
C SER A 380 5.62 18.07 -5.67
N LEU A 381 4.37 17.65 -5.90
CA LEU A 381 3.86 17.31 -7.22
C LEU A 381 2.75 18.28 -7.62
N ASP A 382 2.75 18.65 -8.88
CA ASP A 382 1.67 19.41 -9.52
C ASP A 382 1.32 18.71 -10.83
N PHE A 383 0.04 18.35 -10.97
CA PHE A 383 -0.50 17.61 -12.12
C PHE A 383 -1.30 18.48 -13.09
N SER A 384 -1.10 19.80 -13.08
CA SER A 384 -1.80 20.72 -13.96
C SER A 384 -1.44 20.52 -15.44
N ALA A 385 -2.37 20.90 -16.32
CA ALA A 385 -2.18 20.96 -17.77
C ALA A 385 -1.70 19.64 -18.41
N ASN A 386 -2.19 18.49 -17.95
CA ASN A 386 -1.78 17.16 -18.43
C ASN A 386 -0.26 16.90 -18.29
N SER A 387 0.41 17.56 -17.33
CA SER A 387 1.85 17.47 -17.12
C SER A 387 2.17 17.07 -15.68
N ILE A 388 3.44 16.74 -15.43
CA ILE A 388 3.96 16.45 -14.10
C ILE A 388 5.08 17.44 -13.82
N ARG A 389 4.92 18.26 -12.79
CA ARG A 389 6.04 18.98 -12.19
C ARG A 389 6.36 18.33 -10.85
N ALA A 390 7.57 17.78 -10.73
CA ALA A 390 8.05 17.08 -9.55
C ALA A 390 9.23 17.83 -8.94
N VAL A 391 9.04 18.36 -7.72
CA VAL A 391 10.09 19.00 -6.93
C VAL A 391 10.50 18.06 -5.81
N TYR A 392 11.64 17.38 -5.98
CA TYR A 392 12.18 16.45 -5.00
C TYR A 392 12.83 17.20 -3.84
N LEU A 393 12.33 16.97 -2.63
CA LEU A 393 12.66 17.73 -1.44
C LEU A 393 13.73 17.02 -0.60
N PHE A 394 14.84 17.70 -0.33
CA PHE A 394 15.93 17.23 0.51
C PHE A 394 15.91 17.94 1.87
N ASP A 395 16.49 17.30 2.90
CA ASP A 395 16.56 17.88 4.24
C ASP A 395 17.41 19.16 4.22
N GLU A 396 16.87 20.25 4.75
CA GLU A 396 17.62 21.50 4.94
C GLU A 396 18.86 21.30 5.83
N LYS A 397 18.85 20.33 6.75
CA LYS A 397 20.03 19.97 7.58
C LYS A 397 21.19 19.41 6.74
N GLU A 398 20.91 18.92 5.53
CA GLU A 398 21.90 18.36 4.62
C GLU A 398 22.47 19.39 3.63
N ILE A 399 22.12 20.68 3.79
CA ILE A 399 22.58 21.76 2.92
C ILE A 399 24.11 21.86 2.82
N GLY A 400 24.83 21.52 3.90
CA GLY A 400 26.30 21.50 3.91
C GLY A 400 26.87 20.50 2.89
N LYS A 401 26.30 19.28 2.81
CA LYS A 401 26.70 18.27 1.81
C LYS A 401 26.38 18.73 0.39
N ILE A 402 25.23 19.37 0.20
CA ILE A 402 24.78 19.89 -1.10
C ILE A 402 25.71 21.01 -1.59
N ASN A 403 26.07 21.96 -0.72
CA ASN A 403 26.96 23.06 -1.07
C ASN A 403 28.37 22.55 -1.41
N ALA A 404 28.92 21.63 -0.59
CA ALA A 404 30.21 21.03 -0.87
C ALA A 404 30.25 20.32 -2.25
N PHE A 405 29.17 19.62 -2.61
CA PHE A 405 29.03 19.03 -3.95
C PHE A 405 28.97 20.10 -5.06
N LYS A 406 28.18 21.16 -4.88
CA LYS A 406 28.07 22.26 -5.87
C LYS A 406 29.43 22.91 -6.12
N ASP A 407 30.17 23.21 -5.05
CA ASP A 407 31.50 23.82 -5.15
C ASP A 407 32.49 22.91 -5.90
N ALA A 408 32.51 21.61 -5.55
CA ALA A 408 33.34 20.63 -6.24
C ALA A 408 32.96 20.48 -7.73
N TYR A 409 31.66 20.51 -8.04
CA TYR A 409 31.18 20.40 -9.42
C TYR A 409 31.52 21.64 -10.26
N ILE A 410 31.42 22.84 -9.67
CA ILE A 410 31.85 24.09 -10.31
C ILE A 410 33.36 24.04 -10.61
N ALA A 411 34.19 23.64 -9.64
CA ALA A 411 35.63 23.50 -9.84
C ALA A 411 35.96 22.46 -10.94
N TRP A 412 35.20 21.37 -11.03
CA TRP A 412 35.34 20.39 -12.11
C TRP A 412 34.93 20.95 -13.48
N LEU A 413 33.90 21.80 -13.56
CA LEU A 413 33.53 22.46 -14.83
C LEU A 413 34.62 23.41 -15.33
N GLU A 414 35.34 24.07 -14.43
CA GLU A 414 36.47 24.94 -14.77
C GLU A 414 37.70 24.17 -15.26
N ASN A 415 37.91 22.95 -14.73
CA ASN A 415 39.01 22.08 -15.15
C ASN A 415 38.56 20.59 -15.16
N PRO A 416 37.91 20.13 -16.25
CA PRO A 416 37.29 18.80 -16.30
C PRO A 416 38.34 17.70 -16.45
N VAL A 417 38.87 17.25 -15.33
CA VAL A 417 39.77 16.10 -15.22
C VAL A 417 39.08 14.97 -14.46
N GLY A 418 39.06 13.77 -15.05
CA GLY A 418 38.45 12.59 -14.43
C GLY A 418 36.92 12.60 -14.39
N LYS A 419 36.34 11.80 -13.50
CA LYS A 419 34.88 11.69 -13.36
C LYS A 419 34.31 12.92 -12.65
N ALA A 420 33.19 13.43 -13.14
CA ALA A 420 32.46 14.51 -12.48
C ALA A 420 32.09 14.13 -11.04
N PRO A 421 32.17 15.08 -10.09
CA PRO A 421 31.62 14.90 -8.75
C PRO A 421 30.16 14.45 -8.80
N ALA A 422 29.76 13.57 -7.89
CA ALA A 422 28.41 13.03 -7.81
C ALA A 422 27.92 13.00 -6.36
N LEU A 423 26.63 13.25 -6.17
CA LEU A 423 25.94 13.19 -4.88
C LEU A 423 24.65 12.38 -5.03
N LYS A 424 24.81 11.09 -5.33
CA LYS A 424 23.75 10.09 -5.51
C LYS A 424 22.54 10.64 -6.29
N ALA A 425 21.34 10.66 -5.68
CA ALA A 425 20.11 11.07 -6.33
C ALA A 425 20.11 12.57 -6.65
N PHE A 426 20.69 13.38 -5.77
CA PHE A 426 20.73 14.83 -5.92
C PHE A 426 21.43 15.24 -7.21
N SER A 427 22.62 14.70 -7.51
CA SER A 427 23.35 15.08 -8.72
C SER A 427 22.59 14.74 -10.01
N GLY A 428 21.93 13.59 -10.06
CA GLY A 428 21.16 13.15 -11.23
C GLY A 428 19.88 13.98 -11.48
N MET A 429 19.33 14.59 -10.43
CA MET A 429 18.16 15.49 -10.51
C MET A 429 18.56 16.95 -10.70
N PHE A 430 19.73 17.36 -10.20
CA PHE A 430 20.20 18.75 -10.20
C PHE A 430 20.94 19.12 -11.49
N ILE A 431 21.87 18.28 -11.96
CA ILE A 431 22.70 18.60 -13.12
C ILE A 431 21.83 18.55 -14.38
N ARG A 432 21.80 19.66 -15.12
CA ARG A 432 21.04 19.77 -16.38
C ARG A 432 21.97 19.80 -17.59
N GLN A 433 21.61 19.01 -18.59
CA GLN A 433 22.23 19.05 -19.92
C GLN A 433 21.14 19.35 -20.94
N LYS A 434 21.28 20.46 -21.68
CA LYS A 434 20.25 20.97 -22.60
C LYS A 434 18.86 21.13 -21.92
N GLY A 435 18.86 21.62 -20.68
CA GLY A 435 17.63 21.87 -19.89
C GLY A 435 17.06 20.66 -19.14
N ILE A 436 17.49 19.43 -19.46
CA ILE A 436 16.95 18.18 -18.91
C ILE A 436 17.97 17.54 -17.96
N CYS A 437 17.54 17.06 -16.80
CA CYS A 437 18.38 16.31 -15.87
C CYS A 437 18.47 14.82 -16.23
N GLU A 438 19.46 14.11 -15.71
CA GLU A 438 19.67 12.68 -16.01
C GLU A 438 18.48 11.82 -15.56
N PHE A 439 17.94 12.09 -14.38
CA PHE A 439 16.78 11.37 -13.84
C PHE A 439 15.56 11.45 -14.78
N GLN A 440 15.22 12.66 -15.27
CA GLN A 440 14.15 12.84 -16.25
C GLN A 440 14.44 12.12 -17.57
N ARG A 441 15.70 12.13 -18.02
CA ARG A 441 16.11 11.46 -19.27
C ARG A 441 15.99 9.94 -19.17
N ASP A 442 16.29 9.37 -18.01
CA ASP A 442 16.15 7.94 -17.80
C ASP A 442 14.68 7.50 -17.83
N ILE A 443 13.77 8.28 -17.26
CA ILE A 443 12.32 8.06 -17.39
C ILE A 443 11.90 8.14 -18.87
N GLN A 444 12.37 9.15 -19.61
CA GLN A 444 12.09 9.32 -21.05
C GLN A 444 12.61 8.17 -21.93
N ARG A 445 13.58 7.38 -21.44
CA ARG A 445 14.04 6.16 -22.14
C ARG A 445 13.11 4.97 -21.89
N ILE A 446 12.36 4.97 -20.79
CA ILE A 446 11.50 3.85 -20.41
C ILE A 446 10.10 4.06 -20.98
N VAL A 447 9.52 5.25 -20.79
CA VAL A 447 8.16 5.60 -21.22
C VAL A 447 8.15 6.86 -22.09
N ASP A 448 7.25 6.92 -23.06
CA ASP A 448 7.05 8.09 -23.91
C ASP A 448 6.30 9.21 -23.16
N LEU A 449 7.02 10.27 -22.82
CA LEU A 449 6.49 11.43 -22.09
C LEU A 449 5.85 12.49 -23.00
N SER A 450 5.64 12.22 -24.29
CA SER A 450 5.01 13.17 -25.22
C SER A 450 3.58 13.56 -24.82
N GLN A 451 2.84 12.62 -24.20
CA GLN A 451 1.46 12.83 -23.73
C GLN A 451 1.38 13.28 -22.26
N ILE A 452 2.45 13.09 -21.49
CA ILE A 452 2.55 13.46 -20.08
C ILE A 452 3.91 14.14 -19.84
N PRO A 453 4.07 15.42 -20.21
CA PRO A 453 5.35 16.10 -20.06
C PRO A 453 5.79 16.12 -18.60
N LEU A 454 7.07 15.81 -18.35
CA LEU A 454 7.67 15.78 -17.03
C LEU A 454 8.69 16.90 -16.88
N VAL A 455 8.65 17.59 -15.75
CA VAL A 455 9.67 18.52 -15.29
C VAL A 455 10.12 18.12 -13.91
N VAL A 456 11.43 17.86 -13.76
CA VAL A 456 12.06 17.49 -12.48
C VAL A 456 12.88 18.66 -11.94
N GLU A 457 12.69 18.96 -10.66
CA GLU A 457 13.40 19.98 -9.90
C GLU A 457 13.79 19.46 -8.51
N THR A 458 14.67 20.20 -7.83
CA THR A 458 15.09 19.89 -6.45
C THR A 458 14.77 21.05 -5.52
N GLY A 459 14.29 20.77 -4.32
CA GLY A 459 14.02 21.76 -3.27
C GLY A 459 14.60 21.34 -1.92
N LEU A 460 14.60 22.27 -0.97
CA LEU A 460 14.93 22.02 0.44
C LEU A 460 13.68 22.17 1.30
N THR A 461 13.56 21.36 2.35
CA THR A 461 12.48 21.46 3.34
C THR A 461 12.95 20.98 4.70
N THR A 462 12.34 21.50 5.76
CA THR A 462 12.44 20.91 7.10
C THR A 462 11.85 19.50 7.10
N ASN A 463 12.54 18.57 7.74
CA ASN A 463 12.05 17.20 7.91
C ASN A 463 10.88 17.14 8.91
N ARG A 464 9.65 17.12 8.38
CA ARG A 464 8.42 17.02 9.19
C ARG A 464 8.17 15.62 9.76
N TYR A 465 8.72 14.57 9.14
CA TYR A 465 8.50 13.18 9.55
C TYR A 465 9.44 12.72 10.67
N GLY A 466 10.60 13.38 10.83
CA GLY A 466 11.60 13.02 11.83
C GLY A 466 11.13 13.13 13.29
N GLU A 467 10.16 14.01 13.57
CA GLU A 467 9.61 14.20 14.92
C GLU A 467 8.47 13.20 15.25
N HIS A 468 7.80 12.63 14.24
CA HIS A 468 6.63 11.76 14.41
C HIS A 468 6.93 10.25 14.29
N ARG A 469 8.14 9.86 13.86
CA ARG A 469 8.56 8.44 13.70
C ARG A 469 9.29 7.86 14.92
N ALA A 470 9.31 8.55 16.06
CA ALA A 470 10.17 8.21 17.20
C ALA A 470 9.44 7.50 18.37
N TYR A 471 8.65 6.45 18.09
CA TYR A 471 8.21 5.57 19.17
C TYR A 471 9.27 4.50 19.42
N LEU A 472 9.56 4.20 20.69
CA LEU A 472 10.42 3.06 21.04
C LEU A 472 9.77 1.72 20.69
N SER A 473 8.46 1.73 20.51
CA SER A 473 7.67 0.55 20.18
C SER A 473 7.26 0.62 18.71
N ASP A 474 7.97 -0.11 17.85
CA ASP A 474 7.56 -0.27 16.46
C ASP A 474 6.64 -1.49 16.34
N SER A 475 5.42 -1.28 15.86
CA SER A 475 4.50 -2.37 15.53
C SER A 475 4.98 -3.02 14.23
N ASN A 476 5.85 -4.03 14.30
CA ASN A 476 6.08 -4.89 13.15
C ASN A 476 4.79 -5.70 12.88
N PHE A 477 4.29 -5.69 11.65
CA PHE A 477 2.98 -6.20 11.20
C PHE A 477 2.60 -7.64 11.53
N ILE A 478 3.49 -8.40 12.17
CA ILE A 478 3.46 -9.87 12.22
C ILE A 478 2.09 -10.41 12.62
N ASN A 479 1.39 -9.73 13.54
CA ASN A 479 0.08 -10.18 14.02
C ASN A 479 -1.00 -9.09 14.11
N LEU A 480 -0.87 -7.97 13.38
CA LEU A 480 -1.84 -6.87 13.46
C LEU A 480 -3.28 -7.33 13.14
N TYR A 481 -3.44 -8.16 12.11
CA TYR A 481 -4.73 -8.74 11.74
C TYR A 481 -5.27 -9.69 12.82
N HIS A 482 -4.42 -10.51 13.45
CA HIS A 482 -4.83 -11.36 14.57
C HIS A 482 -5.27 -10.55 15.79
N PHE A 483 -4.58 -9.43 16.08
CA PHE A 483 -5.02 -8.51 17.12
C PHE A 483 -6.41 -7.98 16.81
N ALA A 484 -6.66 -7.49 15.59
CA ALA A 484 -7.99 -7.01 15.19
C ALA A 484 -9.09 -8.08 15.33
N ILE A 485 -8.80 -9.34 14.95
CA ILE A 485 -9.72 -10.48 15.13
C ILE A 485 -10.07 -10.68 16.61
N VAL A 486 -9.06 -10.76 17.47
CA VAL A 486 -9.26 -11.03 18.89
C VAL A 486 -9.92 -9.84 19.60
N LEU A 487 -9.55 -8.61 19.23
CA LEU A 487 -10.25 -7.41 19.66
C LEU A 487 -11.73 -7.57 19.31
N ASN A 488 -12.13 -7.73 18.05
CA ASN A 488 -13.55 -7.89 17.73
C ASN A 488 -14.24 -9.02 18.51
N GLY A 489 -13.63 -10.21 18.52
CA GLY A 489 -14.21 -11.42 19.12
C GLY A 489 -14.45 -11.33 20.63
N ARG A 490 -13.63 -10.56 21.37
CA ARG A 490 -13.68 -10.50 22.84
C ARG A 490 -14.91 -9.77 23.39
N TRP A 491 -15.45 -8.83 22.62
CA TRP A 491 -16.32 -7.76 23.14
C TRP A 491 -17.56 -8.27 23.90
N ASN A 492 -18.33 -9.16 23.25
CA ASN A 492 -19.54 -9.77 23.82
C ASN A 492 -19.35 -11.25 24.17
N ASN A 493 -18.11 -11.70 24.37
CA ASN A 493 -17.83 -13.10 24.64
C ASN A 493 -17.73 -13.37 26.15
N THR A 494 -18.74 -14.04 26.71
CA THR A 494 -18.78 -14.41 28.13
C THR A 494 -17.66 -15.38 28.52
N ALA A 495 -17.29 -16.30 27.62
CA ALA A 495 -16.22 -17.26 27.88
C ALA A 495 -14.84 -16.56 27.97
N TRP A 496 -14.59 -15.56 27.13
CA TRP A 496 -13.43 -14.68 27.23
C TRP A 496 -13.40 -13.96 28.58
N LYS A 497 -14.52 -13.33 29.00
CA LYS A 497 -14.60 -12.64 30.30
C LYS A 497 -14.29 -13.59 31.46
N ASN A 498 -14.80 -14.82 31.41
CA ASN A 498 -14.52 -15.85 32.41
C ASN A 498 -13.06 -16.31 32.39
N ALA A 499 -12.46 -16.45 31.20
CA ALA A 499 -11.05 -16.83 31.05
C ALA A 499 -10.13 -15.73 31.59
N LYS A 500 -10.42 -14.47 31.27
CA LYS A 500 -9.73 -13.28 31.80
C LYS A 500 -9.78 -13.22 33.32
N ASN A 501 -10.97 -13.34 33.91
CA ASN A 501 -11.13 -13.35 35.38
C ASN A 501 -10.38 -14.50 36.07
N ALA A 502 -10.06 -15.57 35.33
CA ALA A 502 -9.32 -16.72 35.84
C ALA A 502 -7.82 -16.69 35.50
N GLY A 503 -7.30 -15.65 34.83
CA GLY A 503 -5.90 -15.59 34.38
C GLY A 503 -5.55 -16.67 33.34
N ARG A 504 -6.54 -17.09 32.52
CA ARG A 504 -6.41 -18.16 31.51
C ARG A 504 -6.57 -17.65 30.07
N GLU A 505 -6.27 -16.38 29.83
CA GLU A 505 -6.39 -15.71 28.53
C GLU A 505 -5.60 -16.45 27.44
N GLU A 506 -4.33 -16.76 27.70
CA GLU A 506 -3.48 -17.47 26.73
C GLU A 506 -4.02 -18.86 26.40
N ALA A 507 -4.47 -19.62 27.42
CA ALA A 507 -5.03 -20.94 27.20
C ALA A 507 -6.33 -20.89 26.37
N PHE A 508 -7.15 -19.86 26.59
CA PHE A 508 -8.37 -19.63 25.84
C PHE A 508 -8.10 -19.25 24.39
N LEU A 509 -7.15 -18.34 24.13
CA LEU A 509 -6.82 -17.88 22.78
C LEU A 509 -5.99 -18.90 21.98
N ARG A 510 -5.37 -19.90 22.63
CA ARG A 510 -4.71 -21.02 21.94
C ARG A 510 -5.66 -22.08 21.40
N ASP A 511 -6.94 -22.03 21.77
CA ASP A 511 -7.95 -22.95 21.23
C ASP A 511 -8.26 -22.59 19.76
N PRO A 512 -7.96 -23.48 18.79
CA PRO A 512 -8.23 -23.22 17.38
C PRO A 512 -9.70 -22.95 17.09
N ALA A 513 -10.62 -23.56 17.84
CA ALA A 513 -12.06 -23.35 17.64
C ALA A 513 -12.48 -21.93 18.04
N VAL A 514 -11.88 -21.38 19.11
CA VAL A 514 -12.10 -19.99 19.54
C VAL A 514 -11.57 -19.01 18.50
N LEU A 515 -10.36 -19.23 18.00
CA LEU A 515 -9.78 -18.37 16.96
C LEU A 515 -10.59 -18.43 15.66
N GLN A 516 -11.07 -19.61 15.26
CA GLN A 516 -11.93 -19.74 14.10
C GLN A 516 -13.25 -18.97 14.30
N GLN A 517 -13.89 -19.11 15.46
CA GLN A 517 -15.11 -18.36 15.79
C GLN A 517 -14.87 -16.84 15.72
N PHE A 518 -13.75 -16.36 16.24
CA PHE A 518 -13.40 -14.94 16.20
C PHE A 518 -13.11 -14.48 14.78
N SER A 519 -12.41 -15.29 13.98
CA SER A 519 -12.14 -15.03 12.56
C SER A 519 -13.44 -14.92 11.78
N ASP A 520 -14.37 -15.87 11.91
CA ASP A 520 -15.66 -15.86 11.22
C ASP A 520 -16.49 -14.63 11.59
N SER A 521 -16.50 -14.25 12.87
CA SER A 521 -17.16 -13.04 13.35
C SER A 521 -16.53 -11.76 12.77
N PHE A 522 -15.21 -11.71 12.66
CA PHE A 522 -14.49 -10.58 12.09
C PHE A 522 -14.73 -10.46 10.57
N LYS A 523 -14.74 -11.58 9.85
CA LYS A 523 -15.00 -11.61 8.40
C LYS A 523 -16.38 -11.06 8.04
N ALA A 524 -17.36 -11.23 8.92
CA ALA A 524 -18.73 -10.75 8.73
C ALA A 524 -18.92 -9.24 8.93
N LEU A 525 -17.91 -8.52 9.41
CA LEU A 525 -17.94 -7.06 9.59
C LEU A 525 -17.81 -6.31 8.25
N SER A 526 -18.34 -5.09 8.22
CA SER A 526 -18.03 -4.12 7.15
C SER A 526 -16.55 -3.77 7.14
N LEU A 527 -16.06 -3.26 6.01
CA LEU A 527 -14.70 -2.75 5.91
C LEU A 527 -14.41 -1.66 6.96
N GLU A 528 -15.36 -0.75 7.21
CA GLU A 528 -15.25 0.29 8.24
C GLU A 528 -14.94 -0.30 9.63
N TYR A 529 -15.69 -1.32 10.05
CA TYR A 529 -15.50 -1.92 11.36
C TYR A 529 -14.25 -2.80 11.44
N LYS A 530 -13.89 -3.48 10.35
CA LYS A 530 -12.60 -4.18 10.27
C LYS A 530 -11.45 -3.20 10.47
N LEU A 531 -11.46 -2.07 9.77
CA LEU A 531 -10.45 -1.01 9.91
C LEU A 531 -10.44 -0.37 11.28
N SER A 532 -11.60 -0.13 11.90
CA SER A 532 -11.64 0.42 13.26
C SER A 532 -10.96 -0.51 14.28
N ASN A 533 -11.16 -1.83 14.18
CA ASN A 533 -10.45 -2.81 15.02
C ASN A 533 -8.94 -2.86 14.72
N ILE A 534 -8.55 -2.78 13.44
CA ILE A 534 -7.12 -2.70 13.03
C ILE A 534 -6.48 -1.43 13.62
N ASN A 535 -7.15 -0.29 13.53
CA ASN A 535 -6.66 0.97 14.05
C ASN A 535 -6.60 1.01 15.57
N GLN A 536 -7.50 0.29 16.25
CA GLN A 536 -7.39 0.05 17.69
C GLN A 536 -6.12 -0.70 18.07
N ALA A 537 -5.76 -1.73 17.30
CA ALA A 537 -4.48 -2.42 17.51
C ALA A 537 -3.27 -1.50 17.20
N LYS A 538 -3.30 -0.73 16.10
CA LYS A 538 -2.23 0.20 15.70
C LYS A 538 -1.98 1.31 16.73
N ALA A 539 -3.05 1.86 17.32
CA ALA A 539 -2.95 2.97 18.27
C ALA A 539 -2.24 2.59 19.57
N PHE A 540 -2.11 1.29 19.88
CA PHE A 540 -1.51 0.80 21.11
C PHE A 540 -0.07 1.29 21.32
N ALA A 541 0.75 1.37 20.25
CA ALA A 541 2.11 1.89 20.34
C ALA A 541 2.16 3.34 20.83
N ARG A 542 1.24 4.18 20.33
CA ARG A 542 1.09 5.57 20.79
C ARG A 542 0.67 5.60 22.25
N TYR A 543 -0.28 4.77 22.67
CA TYR A 543 -0.72 4.71 24.06
C TYR A 543 0.40 4.35 25.02
N MET A 544 1.23 3.36 24.66
CA MET A 544 2.40 2.99 25.46
C MET A 544 3.35 4.17 25.61
N ASN A 545 3.67 4.86 24.50
CA ASN A 545 4.54 6.03 24.55
C ASN A 545 3.99 7.15 25.48
N GLU A 546 2.69 7.45 25.40
CA GLU A 546 2.05 8.50 26.21
C GLU A 546 2.08 8.21 27.72
N ILE A 547 2.02 6.93 28.11
CA ILE A 547 2.14 6.52 29.52
C ILE A 547 3.57 6.21 29.96
N GLY A 548 4.58 6.50 29.11
CA GLY A 548 5.98 6.24 29.41
C GLY A 548 6.35 4.74 29.40
N CYS A 549 5.64 3.94 28.63
CA CYS A 549 5.90 2.53 28.40
C CYS A 549 6.40 2.26 26.96
N PHE A 550 7.04 1.11 26.76
CA PHE A 550 7.40 0.62 25.44
C PHE A 550 7.39 -0.91 25.39
N TYR A 551 7.36 -1.52 24.20
CA TYR A 551 7.49 -2.97 24.04
C TYR A 551 8.66 -3.39 23.17
N THR A 552 9.24 -4.56 23.49
CA THR A 552 10.33 -5.18 22.72
C THR A 552 10.35 -6.70 22.95
N ASP A 553 10.95 -7.41 21.99
CA ASP A 553 11.28 -8.84 22.05
C ASP A 553 12.65 -9.08 22.70
N LYS A 554 13.44 -8.01 22.92
CA LYS A 554 14.78 -8.08 23.48
C LYS A 554 14.75 -8.02 25.01
N PRO A 555 15.68 -8.71 25.69
CA PRO A 555 15.88 -8.51 27.12
C PRO A 555 16.38 -7.09 27.37
N VAL A 556 15.71 -6.37 28.25
CA VAL A 556 16.05 -5.00 28.65
C VAL A 556 15.99 -4.86 30.17
N ASP A 557 16.80 -3.95 30.72
CA ASP A 557 16.88 -3.69 32.17
C ASP A 557 15.86 -2.61 32.59
N PHE A 558 14.57 -2.89 32.36
CA PHE A 558 13.46 -2.03 32.74
C PHE A 558 12.37 -2.83 33.47
N PRO A 559 11.55 -2.20 34.34
CA PRO A 559 10.44 -2.88 35.00
C PRO A 559 9.38 -3.36 34.01
N MET A 560 9.05 -4.65 34.04
CA MET A 560 8.01 -5.23 33.18
C MET A 560 6.61 -4.81 33.62
N VAL A 561 5.74 -4.53 32.65
CA VAL A 561 4.32 -4.23 32.87
C VAL A 561 3.51 -5.52 32.95
N GLU A 562 2.93 -5.79 34.12
CA GLU A 562 1.96 -6.87 34.32
C GLU A 562 0.52 -6.38 34.26
N HIS A 563 0.27 -5.18 34.80
CA HIS A 563 -1.03 -4.51 34.79
C HIS A 563 -0.84 -3.00 34.59
N PHE A 564 -1.89 -2.34 34.08
CA PHE A 564 -1.97 -0.90 34.01
C PHE A 564 -2.58 -0.32 35.28
N THR A 565 -2.05 0.80 35.76
CA THR A 565 -2.64 1.56 36.86
C THR A 565 -3.92 2.25 36.41
N ARG A 566 -4.78 2.62 37.36
CA ARG A 566 -6.01 3.37 37.07
C ARG A 566 -5.74 4.70 36.34
N GLN A 567 -4.62 5.36 36.65
CA GLN A 567 -4.23 6.61 36.00
C GLN A 567 -3.78 6.37 34.55
N GLU A 568 -2.98 5.32 34.31
CA GLU A 568 -2.58 4.90 32.96
C GLU A 568 -3.82 4.59 32.12
N LEU A 569 -4.77 3.78 32.65
CA LEU A 569 -6.02 3.45 31.94
C LEU A 569 -6.89 4.68 31.66
N GLN A 570 -6.93 5.67 32.56
CA GLN A 570 -7.67 6.91 32.32
C GLN A 570 -7.07 7.73 31.17
N THR A 571 -5.74 7.83 31.11
CA THR A 571 -5.04 8.48 29.99
C THR A 571 -5.32 7.76 28.68
N ILE A 572 -5.22 6.43 28.68
CA ILE A 572 -5.44 5.62 27.49
C ILE A 572 -6.90 5.73 27.01
N GLY A 573 -7.88 5.62 27.92
CA GLY A 573 -9.30 5.69 27.56
C GLY A 573 -9.67 7.02 26.88
N LEU A 574 -9.11 8.14 27.34
CA LEU A 574 -9.32 9.44 26.70
C LEU A 574 -8.73 9.51 25.28
N LEU A 575 -7.55 8.92 25.06
CA LEU A 575 -6.91 8.89 23.74
C LEU A 575 -7.65 7.95 22.78
N GLU A 576 -8.11 6.81 23.28
CA GLU A 576 -8.94 5.85 22.55
C GLU A 576 -10.26 6.47 22.11
N HIS A 577 -10.94 7.16 23.01
CA HIS A 577 -12.19 7.85 22.69
C HIS A 577 -11.99 8.97 21.66
N GLN A 578 -10.90 9.73 21.75
CA GLN A 578 -10.55 10.73 20.75
C GLN A 578 -10.35 10.08 19.37
N ARG A 579 -9.62 8.95 19.30
CA ARG A 579 -9.43 8.21 18.04
C ARG A 579 -10.77 7.73 17.50
N TRP A 580 -11.58 7.08 18.34
CA TRP A 580 -12.89 6.54 17.95
C TRP A 580 -13.79 7.65 17.39
N LEU A 581 -13.88 8.80 18.07
CA LEU A 581 -14.65 9.95 17.59
C LEU A 581 -14.14 10.45 16.24
N GLN A 582 -12.83 10.65 16.10
CA GLN A 582 -12.24 11.13 14.85
C GLN A 582 -12.55 10.18 13.69
N GLU A 583 -12.36 8.88 13.89
CA GLU A 583 -12.67 7.86 12.88
C GLU A 583 -14.14 7.87 12.47
N HIS A 584 -15.06 8.04 13.43
CA HIS A 584 -16.49 8.08 13.13
C HIS A 584 -16.84 9.35 12.35
N TYR A 585 -16.31 10.53 12.70
CA TYR A 585 -16.53 11.74 11.92
C TYR A 585 -15.93 11.66 10.51
N ASP A 586 -14.74 11.05 10.36
CA ASP A 586 -14.12 10.82 9.06
C ASP A 586 -14.94 9.89 8.15
N MET A 587 -15.81 9.08 8.75
CA MET A 587 -16.74 8.21 8.07
C MET A 587 -18.17 8.82 7.96
N GLY A 588 -18.35 10.08 8.35
CA GLY A 588 -19.62 10.81 8.23
C GLY A 588 -20.66 10.48 9.31
N TRP A 589 -20.24 9.99 10.47
CA TRP A 589 -21.14 9.86 11.63
C TRP A 589 -21.40 11.22 12.28
N VAL A 590 -22.62 11.43 12.75
CA VAL A 590 -23.00 12.61 13.54
C VAL A 590 -23.72 12.20 14.82
N TYR A 591 -23.89 13.16 15.73
CA TYR A 591 -24.71 12.93 16.91
C TYR A 591 -26.18 12.72 16.56
N GLY A 592 -26.77 11.71 17.19
CA GLY A 592 -28.20 11.44 17.10
C GLY A 592 -28.61 10.29 18.01
N THR A 593 -29.92 10.18 18.26
CA THR A 593 -30.49 9.13 19.11
C THR A 593 -31.50 8.24 18.36
N PRO A 594 -31.18 7.76 17.15
CA PRO A 594 -32.12 6.91 16.42
C PRO A 594 -32.26 5.54 17.10
N ALA A 595 -33.33 4.83 16.74
CA ALA A 595 -33.49 3.43 17.10
C ALA A 595 -32.27 2.62 16.63
N ARG A 596 -31.88 1.59 17.39
CA ARG A 596 -30.63 0.83 17.14
C ARG A 596 -30.51 0.31 15.71
N GLN A 597 -31.61 -0.15 15.14
CA GLN A 597 -31.69 -0.69 13.77
C GLN A 597 -31.49 0.37 12.66
N ASP A 598 -31.63 1.66 13.01
CA ASP A 598 -31.55 2.78 12.07
C ASP A 598 -30.24 3.55 12.18
N ARG A 599 -29.41 3.29 13.20
CA ARG A 599 -28.14 3.99 13.47
C ARG A 599 -27.18 3.94 12.29
N GLU A 600 -26.94 2.74 11.80
CA GLU A 600 -26.00 2.46 10.72
C GLU A 600 -26.41 3.15 9.43
N ARG A 601 -27.66 2.92 9.04
CA ARG A 601 -28.30 3.62 7.94
C ARG A 601 -28.08 5.12 8.15
N LEU A 602 -28.64 5.73 9.20
CA LEU A 602 -28.66 7.18 9.41
C LEU A 602 -27.29 7.81 9.72
N ARG A 603 -26.26 6.99 9.95
CA ARG A 603 -24.94 7.41 10.41
C ARG A 603 -25.04 8.30 11.65
N GLN A 604 -25.85 7.88 12.61
CA GLN A 604 -26.13 8.63 13.84
C GLN A 604 -25.88 7.80 15.09
N HIS A 605 -25.07 8.33 16.01
CA HIS A 605 -24.75 7.65 17.27
C HIS A 605 -24.84 8.59 18.49
N LYS A 606 -25.39 8.08 19.59
CA LYS A 606 -25.63 8.83 20.84
C LYS A 606 -24.35 9.23 21.57
N ASP A 607 -23.24 8.57 21.23
CA ASP A 607 -21.95 8.77 21.89
C ASP A 607 -21.03 9.72 21.11
N MET A 608 -21.47 10.21 19.93
CA MET A 608 -20.86 11.36 19.26
C MET A 608 -21.06 12.65 20.08
N ILE A 609 -20.42 13.75 19.68
CA ILE A 609 -20.48 15.04 20.39
C ILE A 609 -21.77 15.79 19.97
N PRO A 610 -22.69 16.11 20.91
CA PRO A 610 -24.00 16.72 20.57
C PRO A 610 -23.97 18.04 19.80
N SER A 611 -22.94 18.86 20.05
CA SER A 611 -22.79 20.19 19.45
C SER A 611 -21.49 20.30 18.67
N PHE A 612 -21.06 19.22 18.00
CA PHE A 612 -19.91 19.29 17.12
C PHE A 612 -20.23 20.24 15.96
N PRO A 613 -19.38 21.22 15.65
CA PRO A 613 -19.64 22.14 14.55
C PRO A 613 -19.82 21.37 13.23
N GLU A 614 -20.77 21.76 12.38
CA GLU A 614 -20.99 21.12 11.08
C GLU A 614 -19.75 21.20 10.16
N ASP A 615 -18.90 22.21 10.37
CA ASP A 615 -17.59 22.38 9.70
C ASP A 615 -16.41 21.92 10.57
N GLY A 616 -16.67 21.39 11.76
CA GLY A 616 -15.67 20.82 12.64
C GLY A 616 -15.37 19.40 12.17
N PHE A 617 -14.16 19.16 11.68
CA PHE A 617 -13.75 17.82 11.21
C PHE A 617 -12.56 17.25 12.00
N VAL A 618 -12.05 18.01 12.98
CA VAL A 618 -10.93 17.59 13.83
C VAL A 618 -11.38 17.59 15.27
N VAL A 619 -11.32 16.43 15.91
CA VAL A 619 -11.68 16.26 17.32
C VAL A 619 -10.49 16.65 18.19
N THR A 620 -10.61 17.76 18.91
CA THR A 620 -9.59 18.19 19.87
C THR A 620 -9.57 17.30 21.11
N ALA A 621 -8.44 17.29 21.82
CA ALA A 621 -8.32 16.54 23.07
C ALA A 621 -9.31 17.01 24.16
N GLN A 622 -9.68 18.30 24.14
CA GLN A 622 -10.64 18.87 25.09
C GLN A 622 -12.07 18.42 24.76
N GLU A 623 -12.47 18.49 23.49
CA GLU A 623 -13.78 18.00 23.04
C GLU A 623 -13.98 16.51 23.31
N ALA A 624 -12.95 15.69 23.04
CA ALA A 624 -12.98 14.27 23.37
C ALA A 624 -13.13 14.04 24.88
N ARG A 625 -12.40 14.79 25.72
CA ARG A 625 -12.49 14.69 27.18
C ARG A 625 -13.87 15.07 27.69
N ASP A 626 -14.43 16.18 27.22
CA ASP A 626 -15.75 16.64 27.67
C ASP A 626 -16.84 15.64 27.27
N ASN A 627 -16.74 15.08 26.06
CA ASN A 627 -17.65 14.02 25.64
C ASN A 627 -17.44 12.72 26.43
N TYR A 628 -16.20 12.31 26.71
CA TYR A 628 -15.91 11.10 27.50
C TYR A 628 -16.50 11.18 28.92
N ASN A 629 -16.38 12.35 29.56
CA ASN A 629 -16.93 12.60 30.90
C ASN A 629 -18.47 12.60 30.93
N ARG A 630 -19.13 12.81 29.80
CA ARG A 630 -20.59 12.71 29.66
C ARG A 630 -21.08 11.26 29.60
N LEU A 631 -20.23 10.34 29.12
CA LEU A 631 -20.59 8.94 28.95
C LEU A 631 -20.73 8.23 30.31
N ASP A 632 -21.59 7.21 30.35
CA ASP A 632 -21.70 6.36 31.53
C ASP A 632 -20.45 5.46 31.67
N LYS A 633 -20.32 4.83 32.83
CA LYS A 633 -19.14 4.01 33.14
C LYS A 633 -19.01 2.82 32.18
N ALA A 634 -20.12 2.22 31.77
CA ALA A 634 -20.09 1.06 30.87
C ALA A 634 -19.63 1.44 29.46
N GLU A 635 -19.94 2.65 29.00
CA GLU A 635 -19.42 3.20 27.75
C GLU A 635 -17.93 3.57 27.87
N GLN A 636 -17.50 4.18 28.99
CA GLN A 636 -16.08 4.47 29.22
C GLN A 636 -15.22 3.20 29.33
N ASP A 637 -15.74 2.13 29.95
CA ASP A 637 -15.01 0.88 30.12
C ASP A 637 -14.67 0.21 28.77
N LYS A 638 -15.45 0.50 27.72
CA LYS A 638 -15.19 0.02 26.36
C LYS A 638 -13.87 0.51 25.77
N ASP A 639 -13.39 1.68 26.20
CA ASP A 639 -12.14 2.27 25.74
C ASP A 639 -10.93 1.70 26.50
N THR A 640 -11.14 1.17 27.71
CA THR A 640 -10.06 0.65 28.57
C THR A 640 -9.96 -0.88 28.63
N ASP A 641 -11.08 -1.60 28.57
CA ASP A 641 -11.16 -3.07 28.52
C ASP A 641 -10.28 -3.71 27.43
N PRO A 642 -10.15 -3.12 26.23
CA PRO A 642 -9.22 -3.55 25.19
C PRO A 642 -7.77 -3.71 25.63
N MET A 643 -7.29 -2.85 26.54
CA MET A 643 -5.87 -2.63 26.77
C MET A 643 -5.21 -3.80 27.51
N GLU A 644 -5.94 -4.39 28.46
CA GLU A 644 -5.46 -5.59 29.16
C GLU A 644 -5.44 -6.82 28.22
N CYS A 645 -6.36 -6.88 27.26
CA CYS A 645 -6.33 -7.92 26.22
C CYS A 645 -5.07 -7.78 25.34
N MET A 646 -4.70 -6.55 24.97
CA MET A 646 -3.47 -6.29 24.20
C MET A 646 -2.21 -6.78 24.93
N LEU A 647 -2.14 -6.71 26.27
CA LEU A 647 -1.03 -7.27 27.05
C LEU A 647 -0.85 -8.77 26.80
N ALA A 648 -1.94 -9.54 26.85
CA ALA A 648 -1.93 -10.98 26.61
C ALA A 648 -1.60 -11.31 25.15
N MET A 649 -2.18 -10.56 24.22
CA MET A 649 -1.97 -10.78 22.78
C MET A 649 -0.53 -10.52 22.34
N LEU A 650 0.08 -9.41 22.78
CA LEU A 650 1.48 -9.09 22.44
C LEU A 650 2.45 -10.18 22.93
N ARG A 651 2.18 -10.75 24.11
CA ARG A 651 2.99 -11.85 24.65
C ARG A 651 2.80 -13.13 23.84
N MET A 652 1.58 -13.43 23.43
CA MET A 652 1.21 -14.70 22.81
C MET A 652 1.58 -14.76 21.32
N PHE A 653 1.28 -13.71 20.56
CA PHE A 653 1.44 -13.70 19.12
C PHE A 653 2.82 -13.21 18.68
N ASP A 654 3.33 -12.14 19.31
CA ASP A 654 4.61 -11.53 18.90
C ASP A 654 5.76 -11.84 19.87
N GLY A 655 5.50 -12.51 21.00
CA GLY A 655 6.52 -12.74 22.03
C GLY A 655 6.99 -11.45 22.72
N LEU A 656 6.33 -10.32 22.49
CA LEU A 656 6.73 -9.01 23.00
C LEU A 656 6.44 -8.89 24.50
N ARG A 657 7.26 -8.10 25.18
CA ARG A 657 7.09 -7.70 26.58
C ARG A 657 7.05 -6.18 26.67
N ILE A 658 6.22 -5.67 27.57
CA ILE A 658 6.06 -4.22 27.78
C ILE A 658 6.83 -3.83 29.03
N TYR A 659 7.48 -2.68 28.98
CA TYR A 659 8.37 -2.16 30.01
C TYR A 659 8.07 -0.69 30.28
N ARG A 660 8.30 -0.24 31.52
CA ARG A 660 8.21 1.17 31.91
C ARG A 660 9.56 1.85 31.77
N LEU A 661 9.59 3.05 31.16
CA LEU A 661 10.79 3.87 31.05
C LEU A 661 11.22 4.50 32.39
N ARG A 662 10.31 4.53 33.37
CA ARG A 662 10.49 5.16 34.67
C ARG A 662 10.00 4.25 35.77
#